data_AF-A0A812MDJ6-F1
#
_entry.id   AF-A0A812MDJ6-F1
#
_cell.length_a   1.000
_cell.length_b   1.000
_cell.length_c   1.000
_cell.angle_alpha   90.00
_cell.angle_beta   90.00
_cell.angle_gamma   90.00
#
_symmetry.space_group_name_H-M   'P 1'
#
loop_
_entity.id
_entity.type
_entity.pdbx_description
1 polymer ?
#
loop_
_entity_poly.entity_id
_entity_poly.type
_entity_poly.pdbx_seq_one_letter_code
_entity_poly.pdbx_strand_id
1 'polypeptide(L)'
;MVNHNSVLGIRDVARDVNASISVAWHEDVDDWLDELASQPDEDRDGPLSLFAYPAEENFAGQIFPLRWAAKIASREGQLRTWRVLLDAAKFSSSHPLNLTEARADFVTLSFYKLFGYPTGVGALIIRSQTAFELKKHYWGGGSVSLAGAGRTDSDDLKVFKGRIAERFEDGTVAFLGIASLRHGFDALARVGGMAAIERHTSCLAAELHRQLAELQHSNGSPVIAMYSRDIGVDASGQLVQGPIVNFNVLRADSTLISHIDVMATAAEAGIHIRAGMHCNPGAATTVLGLPPEAIRDAAQDTSIQGCGSGPAFVKCRASAVRAISDEACHRLYTGRPSVTPAPPSAKMDFMDALQGLEPQWEMPFGSVRASVGYLSTFEDIQRLVLFLSTELLLDSLALYLFKLAEPEDGVFATAGQTNIAKTLIAPSCMSAQTLMRPWLDIPYVTYSSEGFLEKNVDKPPDEAADLLKGSKLVVLQEIGGAIADELAEATGGPGKKKAKTVSSGFRSSLAQLVQKLNEADPHFIRCVKPNAEKVPNKFTSKLVMEQLTCSGVFEAVRIRQSGFAARVPFGDFLGRYRIVVPKAKHKAIFSAASEPERAKAFLEALPEALEPLGGAPAGDLVLGKTKIFAKQAVMIRLDKARDMAVSTYAIDIQRVWRGYRARKKLATCKVVFDELKAWCARNDFYTKPGSTAVQKLKEPSAIRSEAAKVEEICKKAEGLPLPLPRRKEVEKVKQRMENEAKEIELLKAITKSIDPIEIESAVARAKDLELQSLPEVGVLQERFSKLSKQLPLIKAITTALDEEAEGSTEFAFIVTAFTAYQSSKWRAGHARQVPDASTAQPQEARLDAGASTPAPPGASFQPGLEHILLDAPDWEDKCVYDAFPRPPPVVRL
;
A
#
# COMPACT_ATOMS: atom_id res chain seq x y z
N MET A 1 -4.09 -10.92 45.89
CA MET A 1 -4.82 -10.56 44.66
C MET A 1 -3.94 -10.76 43.46
N VAL A 2 -4.58 -11.15 42.37
CA VAL A 2 -3.96 -11.33 41.06
C VAL A 2 -3.76 -9.94 40.44
N ASN A 3 -2.49 -9.57 40.23
CA ASN A 3 -2.12 -8.23 39.81
C ASN A 3 -1.58 -8.24 38.37
N HIS A 4 -1.84 -7.16 37.64
CA HIS A 4 -1.20 -6.93 36.34
C HIS A 4 0.31 -6.72 36.51
N ASN A 5 1.07 -6.96 35.44
CA ASN A 5 2.53 -6.76 35.40
C ASN A 5 2.98 -5.38 35.92
N SER A 6 2.18 -4.34 35.67
CA SER A 6 2.41 -2.97 36.16
C SER A 6 2.53 -2.90 37.68
N VAL A 7 1.66 -3.60 38.41
CA VAL A 7 1.65 -3.62 39.89
C VAL A 7 2.67 -4.61 40.43
N LEU A 8 2.89 -5.74 39.73
CA LEU A 8 3.93 -6.70 40.12
C LEU A 8 5.34 -6.10 40.02
N GLY A 9 5.64 -5.34 38.96
CA GLY A 9 6.94 -4.70 38.79
C GLY A 9 7.27 -3.66 39.87
N ILE A 10 6.26 -3.04 40.49
CA ILE A 10 6.47 -2.14 41.64
C ILE A 10 7.07 -2.90 42.83
N ARG A 11 6.82 -4.20 42.97
CA ARG A 11 7.39 -5.02 44.05
C ARG A 11 8.91 -5.10 43.95
N ASP A 12 9.47 -5.12 42.74
CA ASP A 12 10.92 -5.13 42.56
C ASP A 12 11.52 -3.81 43.03
N VAL A 13 10.92 -2.68 42.65
CA VAL A 13 11.32 -1.35 43.12
C VAL A 13 11.19 -1.23 44.65
N ALA A 14 10.14 -1.80 45.24
CA ALA A 14 9.95 -1.82 46.69
C ALA A 14 11.01 -2.67 47.41
N ARG A 15 11.46 -3.78 46.81
CA ARG A 15 12.56 -4.61 47.34
C ARG A 15 13.89 -3.87 47.32
N ASP A 16 14.18 -3.10 46.27
CA ASP A 16 15.43 -2.33 46.15
C ASP A 16 15.59 -1.29 47.28
N VAL A 17 14.48 -0.85 47.87
CA VAL A 17 14.46 0.10 49.01
C VAL A 17 14.17 -0.57 50.35
N ASN A 18 14.24 -1.90 50.44
CA ASN A 18 13.96 -2.71 51.64
C ASN A 18 12.56 -2.48 52.25
N ALA A 19 11.54 -2.16 51.44
CA ALA A 19 10.17 -2.06 51.93
C ALA A 19 9.55 -3.46 52.17
N SER A 20 8.69 -3.57 53.19
CA SER A 20 7.89 -4.78 53.43
C SER A 20 6.77 -4.90 52.40
N ILE A 21 6.51 -6.12 51.93
CA ILE A 21 5.50 -6.39 50.90
C ILE A 21 4.56 -7.47 51.41
N SER A 22 3.27 -7.14 51.50
CA SER A 22 2.19 -8.06 51.80
C SER A 22 1.24 -8.20 50.60
N VAL A 23 0.49 -9.30 50.55
CA VAL A 23 -0.50 -9.55 49.51
C VAL A 23 -1.83 -9.85 50.17
N ALA A 24 -2.82 -8.98 49.97
CA ALA A 24 -4.20 -9.21 50.41
C ALA A 24 -5.01 -9.89 49.31
N TRP A 25 -5.91 -10.80 49.66
CA TRP A 25 -6.90 -11.39 48.74
C TRP A 25 -8.16 -10.52 48.71
N HIS A 26 -8.85 -10.51 47.56
CA HIS A 26 -9.95 -9.57 47.32
C HIS A 26 -11.11 -9.69 48.30
N GLU A 27 -11.38 -10.91 48.77
CA GLU A 27 -12.44 -11.20 49.76
C GLU A 27 -12.09 -10.66 51.16
N ASP A 28 -10.80 -10.60 51.51
CA ASP A 28 -10.33 -10.17 52.84
C ASP A 28 -10.09 -8.65 52.94
N VAL A 29 -10.13 -7.92 51.82
CA VAL A 29 -9.71 -6.50 51.83
C VAL A 29 -10.70 -5.62 52.58
N ASP A 30 -12.00 -5.86 52.48
CA ASP A 30 -12.97 -5.04 53.21
C ASP A 30 -12.74 -5.16 54.73
N ASP A 31 -12.63 -6.39 55.24
CA ASP A 31 -12.35 -6.70 56.65
C ASP A 31 -11.00 -6.12 57.10
N TRP A 32 -9.94 -6.35 56.32
CA TRP A 32 -8.60 -5.81 56.61
C TRP A 32 -8.58 -4.28 56.69
N LEU A 33 -9.32 -3.60 55.80
CA LEU A 33 -9.44 -2.15 55.83
C LEU A 33 -10.27 -1.65 57.02
N ASP A 34 -11.29 -2.40 57.45
CA ASP A 34 -12.07 -2.07 58.66
C ASP A 34 -11.21 -2.19 59.92
N GLU A 35 -10.41 -3.25 60.01
CA GLU A 35 -9.45 -3.44 61.11
C GLU A 35 -8.47 -2.26 61.19
N LEU A 36 -7.83 -1.88 60.07
CA LEU A 36 -6.88 -0.75 60.04
C LEU A 36 -7.52 0.60 60.35
N ALA A 37 -8.75 0.84 59.91
CA ALA A 37 -9.49 2.07 60.20
C ALA A 37 -9.86 2.17 61.69
N SER A 38 -10.14 1.03 62.34
CA SER A 38 -10.55 0.96 63.75
C SER A 38 -9.41 1.09 64.75
N GLN A 39 -8.17 0.79 64.34
CA GLN A 39 -7.00 0.85 65.21
C GLN A 39 -6.51 2.29 65.44
N PRO A 40 -6.08 2.66 66.66
CA PRO A 40 -5.56 3.98 66.96
C PRO A 40 -4.27 4.28 66.17
N ASP A 41 -4.10 5.55 65.82
CA ASP A 41 -2.91 6.09 65.15
C ASP A 41 -1.73 6.15 66.14
N GLU A 42 -0.96 5.07 66.22
CA GLU A 42 0.18 4.95 67.16
C GLU A 42 1.44 5.70 66.70
N ASP A 43 1.56 6.05 65.42
CA ASP A 43 2.77 6.67 64.85
C ASP A 43 2.47 7.70 63.74
N ARG A 44 2.24 8.96 64.14
CA ARG A 44 1.90 10.07 63.22
C ARG A 44 2.97 10.39 62.17
N ASP A 45 4.22 10.04 62.44
CA ASP A 45 5.40 10.26 61.59
C ASP A 45 5.95 8.94 61.00
N GLY A 46 5.17 7.85 61.07
CA GLY A 46 5.54 6.55 60.54
C GLY A 46 5.72 6.51 59.02
N PRO A 47 6.38 5.47 58.49
CA PRO A 47 6.65 5.33 57.06
C PRO A 47 5.35 5.23 56.24
N LEU A 48 5.35 5.88 55.06
CA LEU A 48 4.22 5.81 54.14
C LEU A 48 4.06 4.40 53.58
N SER A 49 2.82 3.91 53.59
CA SER A 49 2.44 2.63 52.99
C SER A 49 1.73 2.85 51.66
N LEU A 50 1.79 1.89 50.73
CA LEU A 50 1.12 1.97 49.43
C LEU A 50 0.21 0.75 49.23
N PHE A 51 -1.08 1.00 49.07
CA PHE A 51 -2.05 0.02 48.62
C PHE A 51 -2.23 0.13 47.09
N ALA A 52 -1.80 -0.90 46.36
CA ALA A 52 -1.85 -0.91 44.89
C ALA A 52 -2.70 -2.09 44.39
N TYR A 53 -3.72 -1.80 43.59
CA TYR A 53 -4.60 -2.82 43.01
C TYR A 53 -5.17 -2.40 41.65
N PRO A 54 -5.48 -3.35 40.75
CA PRO A 54 -6.20 -3.06 39.52
C PRO A 54 -7.68 -2.80 39.80
N ALA A 55 -8.28 -1.86 39.08
CA ALA A 55 -9.74 -1.66 39.12
C ALA A 55 -10.49 -2.76 38.33
N GLU A 56 -9.87 -3.31 37.29
CA GLU A 56 -10.40 -4.46 36.53
C GLU A 56 -9.25 -5.40 36.15
N GLU A 57 -9.51 -6.69 36.28
CA GLU A 57 -8.59 -7.75 35.95
C GLU A 57 -8.42 -7.93 34.42
N ASN A 58 -7.18 -8.10 33.92
CA ASN A 58 -6.93 -8.38 32.49
C ASN A 58 -7.10 -9.87 32.10
N PHE A 59 -7.27 -10.79 33.05
CA PHE A 59 -7.38 -12.23 32.79
C PHE A 59 -8.83 -12.69 32.67
N ALA A 60 -9.61 -12.71 33.75
CA ALA A 60 -11.02 -13.07 33.68
C ALA A 60 -11.89 -11.86 33.38
N GLY A 61 -11.51 -10.65 33.81
CA GLY A 61 -12.34 -9.43 33.69
C GLY A 61 -12.99 -9.01 35.00
N GLN A 62 -12.61 -9.60 36.13
CA GLN A 62 -13.19 -9.26 37.44
C GLN A 62 -12.99 -7.77 37.77
N ILE A 63 -14.06 -7.10 38.19
CA ILE A 63 -14.04 -5.70 38.62
C ILE A 63 -13.86 -5.66 40.14
N PHE A 64 -12.90 -4.86 40.60
CA PHE A 64 -12.63 -4.68 42.02
C PHE A 64 -13.28 -3.38 42.54
N PRO A 65 -13.83 -3.35 43.77
CA PRO A 65 -14.57 -2.21 44.27
C PRO A 65 -13.72 -0.93 44.39
N LEU A 66 -14.16 0.16 43.73
CA LEU A 66 -13.52 1.48 43.86
C LEU A 66 -13.61 2.05 45.30
N ARG A 67 -14.58 1.57 46.09
CA ARG A 67 -14.77 1.97 47.49
C ARG A 67 -13.56 1.70 48.38
N TRP A 68 -12.72 0.71 48.05
CA TRP A 68 -11.50 0.44 48.81
C TRP A 68 -10.56 1.64 48.79
N ALA A 69 -10.43 2.28 47.62
CA ALA A 69 -9.64 3.49 47.49
C ALA A 69 -10.27 4.67 48.26
N ALA A 70 -11.61 4.77 48.26
CA ALA A 70 -12.34 5.77 49.03
C ALA A 70 -12.16 5.63 50.54
N LYS A 71 -12.17 4.39 51.04
CA LYS A 71 -11.98 4.04 52.46
C LYS A 71 -10.58 4.42 52.94
N ILE A 72 -9.54 4.09 52.19
CA ILE A 72 -8.16 4.51 52.53
C ILE A 72 -8.02 6.04 52.45
N ALA A 73 -8.72 6.68 51.50
CA ALA A 73 -8.74 8.13 51.39
C ALA A 73 -9.47 8.84 52.54
N SER A 74 -10.21 8.15 53.42
CA SER A 74 -10.80 8.73 54.63
C SER A 74 -9.72 9.17 55.64
N ARG A 75 -8.53 8.54 55.58
CA ARG A 75 -7.40 8.78 56.49
C ARG A 75 -7.73 8.51 57.96
N GLU A 76 -8.68 7.63 58.23
CA GLU A 76 -9.10 7.23 59.59
C GLU A 76 -8.15 6.20 60.20
N GLY A 77 -7.93 6.28 61.52
CA GLY A 77 -7.07 5.37 62.26
C GLY A 77 -5.67 5.27 61.63
N GLN A 78 -5.19 4.04 61.43
CA GLN A 78 -3.90 3.78 60.81
C GLN A 78 -3.88 4.07 59.29
N LEU A 79 -5.01 4.24 58.61
CA LEU A 79 -5.06 4.52 57.16
C LEU A 79 -4.50 5.90 56.78
N ARG A 80 -4.21 6.77 57.76
CA ARG A 80 -3.61 8.09 57.55
C ARG A 80 -2.30 8.04 56.74
N THR A 81 -1.46 7.04 56.98
CA THR A 81 -0.15 6.85 56.32
C THR A 81 -0.22 6.06 55.01
N TRP A 82 -1.40 5.59 54.60
CA TRP A 82 -1.58 4.70 53.44
C TRP A 82 -1.97 5.45 52.17
N ARG A 83 -1.17 5.41 51.12
CA ARG A 83 -1.53 5.95 49.80
C ARG A 83 -2.17 4.87 48.92
N VAL A 84 -2.99 5.28 47.96
CA VAL A 84 -3.62 4.35 47.01
C VAL A 84 -3.13 4.58 45.59
N LEU A 85 -2.65 3.50 44.96
CA LEU A 85 -2.40 3.41 43.53
C LEU A 85 -3.45 2.51 42.88
N LEU A 86 -4.36 3.13 42.12
CA LEU A 86 -5.38 2.45 41.36
C LEU A 86 -4.90 2.20 39.92
N ASP A 87 -4.72 0.94 39.54
CA ASP A 87 -4.50 0.61 38.13
C ASP A 87 -5.83 0.55 37.37
N ALA A 88 -6.23 1.71 36.84
CA ALA A 88 -7.45 1.88 36.07
C ALA A 88 -7.26 1.66 34.57
N ALA A 89 -6.10 1.18 34.11
CA ALA A 89 -5.79 1.10 32.68
C ALA A 89 -6.70 0.12 31.93
N LYS A 90 -7.10 -0.98 32.57
CA LYS A 90 -8.06 -1.93 31.99
C LYS A 90 -9.51 -1.47 32.24
N PHE A 91 -9.84 -1.08 33.47
CA PHE A 91 -11.18 -0.59 33.84
C PHE A 91 -11.67 0.54 32.93
N SER A 92 -10.83 1.57 32.72
CA SER A 92 -11.19 2.71 31.85
C SER A 92 -11.39 2.34 30.38
N SER A 93 -11.05 1.13 29.92
CA SER A 93 -11.30 0.71 28.54
C SER A 93 -12.77 0.41 28.24
N SER A 94 -13.55 0.07 29.28
CA SER A 94 -14.95 -0.32 29.14
C SER A 94 -15.87 0.33 30.16
N HIS A 95 -15.34 0.98 31.20
CA HIS A 95 -16.11 1.50 32.32
C HIS A 95 -15.86 3.01 32.53
N PRO A 96 -16.89 3.78 32.94
CA PRO A 96 -16.72 5.17 33.31
C PRO A 96 -15.93 5.27 34.62
N LEU A 97 -14.78 5.96 34.58
CA LEU A 97 -13.96 6.19 35.76
C LEU A 97 -14.34 7.47 36.49
N ASN A 98 -14.87 7.35 37.70
CA ASN A 98 -15.19 8.48 38.57
C ASN A 98 -14.14 8.67 39.68
N LEU A 99 -13.30 9.69 39.56
CA LEU A 99 -12.25 9.99 40.54
C LEU A 99 -12.79 10.55 41.87
N THR A 100 -14.03 11.06 41.88
CA THR A 100 -14.70 11.51 43.11
C THR A 100 -15.14 10.33 43.97
N GLU A 101 -15.48 9.20 43.34
CA GLU A 101 -15.80 7.94 44.00
C GLU A 101 -14.54 7.20 44.43
N ALA A 102 -13.62 6.93 43.49
CA ALA A 102 -12.41 6.16 43.80
C ALA A 102 -11.49 6.88 44.80
N ARG A 103 -11.38 8.21 44.72
CA ARG A 103 -10.52 9.04 45.58
C ARG A 103 -9.06 8.56 45.72
N ALA A 104 -8.55 7.75 44.79
CA ALA A 104 -7.16 7.28 44.81
C ALA A 104 -6.15 8.45 44.73
N ASP A 105 -4.94 8.22 45.24
CA ASP A 105 -3.86 9.20 45.22
C ASP A 105 -3.12 9.19 43.87
N PHE A 106 -3.02 8.00 43.28
CA PHE A 106 -2.37 7.74 42.00
C PHE A 106 -3.29 6.87 41.14
N VAL A 107 -3.51 7.26 39.89
CA VAL A 107 -4.37 6.50 38.96
C VAL A 107 -3.67 6.33 37.62
N THR A 108 -3.45 5.09 37.20
CA THR A 108 -2.83 4.79 35.89
C THR A 108 -3.87 4.55 34.81
N LEU A 109 -3.63 5.11 33.62
CA LEU A 109 -4.46 4.99 32.43
C LEU A 109 -3.64 4.57 31.22
N SER A 110 -4.27 3.84 30.30
CA SER A 110 -3.67 3.46 29.01
C SER A 110 -4.57 3.88 27.87
N PHE A 111 -4.10 4.83 27.06
CA PHE A 111 -4.88 5.39 25.96
C PHE A 111 -5.07 4.39 24.81
N TYR A 112 -4.07 3.56 24.52
CA TYR A 112 -4.23 2.46 23.58
C TYR A 112 -5.38 1.50 23.99
N LYS A 113 -5.58 1.24 25.29
CA LYS A 113 -6.70 0.38 25.73
C LYS A 113 -8.06 1.06 25.57
N LEU A 114 -8.13 2.39 25.64
CA LEU A 114 -9.36 3.18 25.46
C LEU A 114 -9.84 3.23 24.00
N PHE A 115 -8.95 3.44 23.04
CA PHE A 115 -9.35 3.66 21.64
C PHE A 115 -8.43 3.00 20.59
N GLY A 116 -7.50 2.14 20.98
CA GLY A 116 -6.66 1.34 20.07
C GLY A 116 -5.45 2.06 19.46
N TYR A 117 -5.28 3.37 19.67
CA TYR A 117 -4.15 4.16 19.18
C TYR A 117 -4.06 5.50 19.94
N PRO A 118 -2.89 5.98 20.41
CA PRO A 118 -1.55 5.52 20.07
C PRO A 118 -1.00 4.49 21.06
N THR A 119 -0.20 3.56 20.55
CA THR A 119 0.60 2.66 21.38
C THR A 119 1.71 3.42 22.09
N GLY A 120 1.98 3.10 23.36
CA GLY A 120 3.10 3.67 24.12
C GLY A 120 2.81 4.99 24.84
N VAL A 121 1.57 5.50 24.79
CA VAL A 121 1.14 6.68 25.57
C VAL A 121 0.14 6.25 26.63
N GLY A 122 0.38 6.68 27.87
CA GLY A 122 -0.51 6.52 29.02
C GLY A 122 -0.53 7.77 29.87
N ALA A 123 -1.27 7.74 30.97
CA ALA A 123 -1.29 8.82 31.94
C ALA A 123 -1.21 8.29 33.37
N LEU A 124 -0.51 9.02 34.22
CA LEU A 124 -0.58 8.88 35.67
C LEU A 124 -1.24 10.14 36.21
N ILE A 125 -2.46 10.01 36.72
CA ILE A 125 -3.16 11.09 37.40
C ILE A 125 -2.74 11.06 38.85
N ILE A 126 -2.29 12.20 39.37
CA ILE A 126 -1.76 12.33 40.72
C ILE A 126 -2.57 13.38 41.47
N ARG A 127 -3.00 13.06 42.69
CA ARG A 127 -3.61 14.04 43.59
C ARG A 127 -2.57 15.10 43.96
N SER A 128 -2.90 16.38 43.78
CA SER A 128 -1.93 17.47 44.00
C SER A 128 -1.32 17.48 45.41
N GLN A 129 -2.07 17.03 46.42
CA GLN A 129 -1.64 16.94 47.82
C GLN A 129 -0.66 15.80 48.11
N THR A 130 -0.52 14.80 47.24
CA THR A 130 0.44 13.68 47.41
C THR A 130 1.56 13.73 46.40
N ALA A 131 1.49 14.66 45.44
CA ALA A 131 2.41 14.73 44.32
C ALA A 131 3.86 15.07 44.71
N PHE A 132 4.08 15.70 45.87
CA PHE A 132 5.41 15.98 46.42
C PHE A 132 6.05 14.76 47.12
N GLU A 133 5.29 13.70 47.38
CA GLU A 133 5.79 12.46 47.98
C GLU A 133 6.55 11.61 46.95
N LEU A 134 6.31 11.84 45.65
CA LEU A 134 6.97 11.12 44.57
C LEU A 134 8.44 11.53 44.44
N LYS A 135 9.32 10.56 44.61
CA LYS A 135 10.78 10.70 44.43
C LYS A 135 11.18 10.21 43.05
N LYS A 136 11.88 11.06 42.30
CA LYS A 136 12.39 10.74 40.96
C LYS A 136 13.81 10.16 41.07
N HIS A 137 14.00 8.92 40.62
CA HIS A 137 15.29 8.20 40.70
C HIS A 137 16.23 8.51 39.53
N TYR A 138 15.71 8.56 38.30
CA TYR A 138 16.44 8.94 37.08
C TYR A 138 16.15 10.39 36.70
N TRP A 139 17.05 11.13 36.05
CA TRP A 139 16.75 12.46 35.52
C TRP A 139 17.51 12.75 34.23
N GLY A 140 16.87 13.45 33.29
CA GLY A 140 17.49 13.99 32.08
C GLY A 140 17.39 15.52 32.01
N GLY A 141 17.99 16.12 30.98
CA GLY A 141 18.00 17.58 30.80
C GLY A 141 16.60 18.21 30.75
N GLY A 142 15.59 17.48 30.29
CA GLY A 142 14.19 17.93 30.28
C GLY A 142 13.56 18.08 31.66
N SER A 143 14.07 17.37 32.67
CA SER A 143 13.49 17.27 34.02
C SER A 143 14.04 18.30 35.03
N VAL A 144 15.18 18.90 34.71
CA VAL A 144 15.93 19.81 35.61
C VAL A 144 15.93 21.24 35.06
N SER A 145 15.90 22.20 35.97
CA SER A 145 16.13 23.63 35.68
C SER A 145 17.61 23.97 35.68
N LEU A 146 18.39 23.26 36.49
CA LEU A 146 19.83 23.43 36.64
C LEU A 146 20.47 22.08 36.96
N ALA A 147 21.57 21.75 36.31
CA ALA A 147 22.44 20.63 36.65
C ALA A 147 23.91 21.06 36.56
N GLY A 148 24.71 20.70 37.56
CA GLY A 148 26.15 20.91 37.59
C GLY A 148 26.83 19.62 38.02
N ALA A 149 27.86 19.22 37.28
CA ALA A 149 28.68 18.06 37.64
C ALA A 149 29.68 18.46 38.73
N GLY A 150 29.57 17.81 39.88
CA GLY A 150 30.50 17.91 40.99
C GLY A 150 31.77 17.09 40.73
N ARG A 151 32.77 17.24 41.60
CA ARG A 151 33.96 16.35 41.61
C ARG A 151 33.74 15.08 42.44
N THR A 152 32.66 15.05 43.23
CA THR A 152 32.22 13.94 44.06
C THR A 152 30.70 13.82 43.98
N ASP A 153 30.14 12.65 44.30
CA ASP A 153 28.67 12.42 44.29
C ASP A 153 27.92 13.39 45.23
N SER A 154 28.58 13.91 46.27
CA SER A 154 28.02 14.91 47.18
C SER A 154 28.02 16.34 46.64
N ASP A 155 28.78 16.61 45.57
CA ASP A 155 28.90 17.94 44.94
C ASP A 155 28.00 18.10 43.71
N ASP A 156 27.32 17.02 43.27
CA ASP A 156 26.40 17.06 42.13
C ASP A 156 25.16 17.90 42.46
N LEU A 157 25.08 19.09 41.85
CA LEU A 157 23.94 19.98 42.01
C LEU A 157 22.88 19.66 40.96
N LYS A 158 21.69 19.26 41.40
CA LYS A 158 20.50 19.13 40.52
C LYS A 158 19.31 19.85 41.12
N VAL A 159 18.69 20.71 40.33
CA VAL A 159 17.45 21.41 40.69
C VAL A 159 16.38 20.98 39.70
N PHE A 160 15.39 20.22 40.18
CA PHE A 160 14.25 19.80 39.36
C PHE A 160 13.37 20.98 38.96
N LYS A 161 12.63 20.83 37.86
CA LYS A 161 11.58 21.81 37.49
C LYS A 161 10.49 21.90 38.56
N GLY A 162 9.92 23.10 38.70
CA GLY A 162 8.93 23.42 39.72
C GLY A 162 7.57 22.75 39.48
N ARG A 163 7.16 22.63 38.21
CA ARG A 163 5.93 21.89 37.86
C ARG A 163 6.19 20.39 37.90
N ILE A 164 5.29 19.66 38.57
CA ILE A 164 5.44 18.21 38.79
C ILE A 164 5.42 17.45 37.46
N ALA A 165 4.55 17.82 36.51
CA ALA A 165 4.56 17.20 35.19
C ALA A 165 5.94 17.30 34.51
N GLU A 166 6.50 18.50 34.46
CA GLU A 166 7.82 18.75 33.84
C GLU A 166 8.96 18.04 34.59
N ARG A 167 8.86 17.89 35.91
CA ARG A 167 9.83 17.13 36.72
C ARG A 167 9.92 15.68 36.25
N PHE A 168 8.79 15.07 35.85
CA PHE A 168 8.72 13.68 35.42
C PHE A 168 8.75 13.50 33.89
N GLU A 169 8.96 14.56 33.12
CA GLU A 169 9.23 14.47 31.68
C GLU A 169 10.65 14.00 31.42
N ASP A 170 10.79 12.76 30.97
CA ASP A 170 12.07 12.17 30.53
C ASP A 170 12.14 12.13 29.00
N GLY A 171 13.24 12.67 28.45
CA GLY A 171 13.49 12.67 27.02
C GLY A 171 12.53 13.54 26.22
N THR A 172 12.28 13.14 24.97
CA THR A 172 11.32 13.82 24.08
C THR A 172 9.93 13.25 24.29
N VAL A 173 8.99 14.11 24.68
CA VAL A 173 7.58 13.74 24.87
C VAL A 173 6.98 13.24 23.54
N ALA A 174 6.09 12.25 23.59
CA ALA A 174 5.39 11.70 22.43
C ALA A 174 4.35 12.68 21.84
N PHE A 175 4.79 13.84 21.34
CA PHE A 175 3.93 14.96 20.94
C PHE A 175 2.88 14.58 19.88
N LEU A 176 3.21 13.74 18.89
CA LEU A 176 2.24 13.22 17.92
C LEU A 176 1.20 12.30 18.58
N GLY A 177 1.65 11.42 19.48
CA GLY A 177 0.78 10.55 20.25
C GLY A 177 -0.17 11.35 21.14
N ILE A 178 0.34 12.34 21.87
CA ILE A 178 -0.46 13.21 22.72
C ILE A 178 -1.48 14.01 21.90
N ALA A 179 -1.08 14.58 20.76
CA ALA A 179 -1.99 15.29 19.87
C ALA A 179 -3.13 14.39 19.38
N SER A 180 -2.85 13.11 19.12
CA SER A 180 -3.86 12.14 18.67
C SER A 180 -4.92 11.78 19.72
N LEU A 181 -4.62 11.97 21.02
CA LEU A 181 -5.56 11.66 22.11
C LEU A 181 -6.87 12.45 21.97
N ARG A 182 -6.80 13.69 21.45
CA ARG A 182 -7.99 14.50 21.18
C ARG A 182 -8.96 13.78 20.25
N HIS A 183 -8.46 13.22 19.15
CA HIS A 183 -9.28 12.47 18.20
C HIS A 183 -9.88 11.19 18.82
N GLY A 184 -9.11 10.52 19.70
CA GLY A 184 -9.59 9.38 20.47
C GLY A 184 -10.74 9.74 21.41
N PHE A 185 -10.61 10.82 22.17
CA PHE A 185 -11.69 11.30 23.05
C PHE A 185 -12.90 11.80 22.25
N ASP A 186 -12.71 12.47 21.13
CA ASP A 186 -13.80 12.87 20.24
C ASP A 186 -14.54 11.64 19.69
N ALA A 187 -13.83 10.55 19.39
CA ALA A 187 -14.45 9.29 18.96
C ALA A 187 -15.27 8.63 20.07
N LEU A 188 -14.73 8.57 21.29
CA LEU A 188 -15.46 8.09 22.46
C LEU A 188 -16.72 8.91 22.73
N ALA A 189 -16.64 10.24 22.60
CA ALA A 189 -17.80 11.12 22.75
C ALA A 189 -18.87 10.85 21.68
N ARG A 190 -18.48 10.62 20.42
CA ARG A 190 -19.43 10.33 19.32
C ARG A 190 -20.22 9.04 19.51
N VAL A 191 -19.65 8.03 20.17
CA VAL A 191 -20.34 6.75 20.44
C VAL A 191 -21.19 6.77 21.73
N GLY A 192 -21.41 7.94 22.32
CA GLY A 192 -22.20 8.10 23.56
C GLY A 192 -21.38 8.02 24.86
N GLY A 193 -20.05 8.06 24.76
CA GLY A 193 -19.14 8.03 25.90
C GLY A 193 -18.99 6.66 26.56
N MET A 194 -18.26 6.63 27.67
CA MET A 194 -17.93 5.37 28.37
C MET A 194 -19.15 4.63 28.90
N ALA A 195 -20.23 5.33 29.26
CA ALA A 195 -21.46 4.68 29.74
C ALA A 195 -22.18 3.89 28.63
N ALA A 196 -22.15 4.37 27.38
CA ALA A 196 -22.70 3.65 26.24
C ALA A 196 -21.86 2.42 25.91
N ILE A 197 -20.53 2.57 25.97
CA ILE A 197 -19.57 1.48 25.78
C ILE A 197 -19.75 0.39 26.84
N GLU A 198 -19.85 0.76 28.12
CA GLU A 198 -20.09 -0.17 29.23
C GLU A 198 -21.35 -0.98 28.96
N ARG A 199 -22.47 -0.31 28.69
CA ARG A 199 -23.75 -0.98 28.43
C ARG A 199 -23.65 -1.98 27.26
N HIS A 200 -23.13 -1.53 26.13
CA HIS A 200 -23.00 -2.35 24.92
C HIS A 200 -22.11 -3.56 25.14
N THR A 201 -20.91 -3.34 25.69
CA THR A 201 -19.94 -4.41 25.90
C THR A 201 -20.37 -5.38 27.00
N SER A 202 -21.05 -4.92 28.06
CA SER A 202 -21.67 -5.78 29.06
C SER A 202 -22.78 -6.64 28.48
N CYS A 203 -23.66 -6.10 27.62
CA CYS A 203 -24.70 -6.89 26.93
C CYS A 203 -24.08 -7.97 26.04
N LEU A 204 -23.06 -7.64 25.27
CA LEU A 204 -22.33 -8.60 24.44
C LEU A 204 -21.64 -9.68 25.27
N ALA A 205 -20.97 -9.31 26.36
CA ALA A 205 -20.30 -10.27 27.21
C ALA A 205 -21.29 -11.24 27.87
N ALA A 206 -22.43 -10.72 28.36
CA ALA A 206 -23.49 -11.51 28.94
C ALA A 206 -24.10 -12.50 27.92
N GLU A 207 -24.36 -12.04 26.70
CA GLU A 207 -24.91 -12.89 25.65
C GLU A 207 -23.91 -13.96 25.18
N LEU A 208 -22.64 -13.59 25.01
CA LEU A 208 -21.59 -14.55 24.67
C LEU A 208 -21.44 -15.61 25.77
N HIS A 209 -21.39 -15.20 27.04
CA HIS A 209 -21.32 -16.13 28.15
C HIS A 209 -22.55 -17.04 28.20
N ARG A 210 -23.76 -16.50 28.00
CA ARG A 210 -24.98 -17.31 27.99
C ARG A 210 -24.91 -18.38 26.90
N GLN A 211 -24.61 -17.99 25.66
CA GLN A 211 -24.54 -18.93 24.54
C GLN A 211 -23.43 -19.97 24.69
N LEU A 212 -22.24 -19.56 25.15
CA LEU A 212 -21.13 -20.49 25.37
C LEU A 212 -21.40 -21.49 26.50
N ALA A 213 -22.13 -21.08 27.55
CA ALA A 213 -22.51 -21.97 28.66
C ALA A 213 -23.55 -23.03 28.24
N GLU A 214 -24.34 -22.75 27.20
CA GLU A 214 -25.34 -23.67 26.65
C GLU A 214 -24.74 -24.68 25.64
N LEU A 215 -23.48 -24.52 25.23
CA LEU A 215 -22.86 -25.43 24.27
C LEU A 215 -22.55 -26.80 24.88
N GLN A 216 -23.14 -27.84 24.30
CA GLN A 216 -22.95 -29.25 24.70
C GLN A 216 -22.60 -30.13 23.49
N HIS A 217 -21.80 -31.15 23.74
CA HIS A 217 -21.57 -32.27 22.84
C HIS A 217 -22.82 -33.14 22.73
N SER A 218 -22.86 -34.02 21.73
CA SER A 218 -23.99 -34.93 21.49
C SER A 218 -24.27 -35.91 22.64
N ASN A 219 -23.28 -36.17 23.49
CA ASN A 219 -23.40 -36.99 24.71
C ASN A 219 -23.83 -36.18 25.96
N GLY A 220 -24.12 -34.88 25.80
CA GLY A 220 -24.53 -33.97 26.87
C GLY A 220 -23.37 -33.39 27.69
N SER A 221 -22.10 -33.72 27.38
CA SER A 221 -20.95 -33.08 28.05
C SER A 221 -20.75 -31.64 27.55
N PRO A 222 -20.28 -30.70 28.38
CA PRO A 222 -20.09 -29.32 27.96
C PRO A 222 -18.94 -29.16 26.95
N VAL A 223 -19.07 -28.22 26.03
CA VAL A 223 -18.00 -27.84 25.08
C VAL A 223 -17.04 -26.83 25.69
N ILE A 224 -17.52 -26.01 26.63
CA ILE A 224 -16.79 -24.87 27.17
C ILE A 224 -16.61 -25.04 28.68
N ALA A 225 -15.38 -24.85 29.14
CA ALA A 225 -15.08 -24.71 30.56
C ALA A 225 -14.74 -23.24 30.85
N MET A 226 -15.60 -22.55 31.59
CA MET A 226 -15.49 -21.11 31.83
C MET A 226 -14.71 -20.78 33.09
N TYR A 227 -13.97 -19.67 33.05
CA TYR A 227 -13.31 -19.08 34.22
C TYR A 227 -14.05 -17.85 34.76
N SER A 228 -14.89 -17.22 33.93
CA SER A 228 -15.78 -16.14 34.33
C SER A 228 -16.98 -16.75 35.06
N ARG A 229 -17.18 -16.44 36.35
CA ARG A 229 -18.24 -17.06 37.17
C ARG A 229 -19.57 -16.29 37.11
N ASP A 230 -19.52 -14.97 37.24
CA ASP A 230 -20.70 -14.11 37.30
C ASP A 230 -20.57 -12.93 36.33
N ILE A 231 -21.27 -13.01 35.19
CA ILE A 231 -21.52 -11.82 34.36
C ILE A 231 -22.84 -11.21 34.81
N GLY A 232 -22.76 -10.03 35.41
CA GLY A 232 -23.91 -9.34 35.96
C GLY A 232 -23.54 -8.25 36.95
N VAL A 233 -24.48 -7.92 37.82
CA VAL A 233 -24.33 -6.92 38.87
C VAL A 233 -24.40 -7.56 40.25
N ASP A 234 -23.71 -6.98 41.22
CA ASP A 234 -23.84 -7.37 42.63
C ASP A 234 -25.18 -6.87 43.23
N ALA A 235 -25.40 -7.17 44.51
CA ALA A 235 -26.59 -6.72 45.25
C ALA A 235 -26.75 -5.18 45.31
N SER A 236 -25.69 -4.42 45.04
CA SER A 236 -25.71 -2.96 45.00
C SER A 236 -25.96 -2.41 43.59
N GLY A 237 -26.10 -3.28 42.58
CA GLY A 237 -26.29 -2.91 41.18
C GLY A 237 -25.00 -2.54 40.46
N GLN A 238 -23.83 -2.77 41.05
CA GLN A 238 -22.53 -2.54 40.40
C GLN A 238 -22.09 -3.76 39.61
N LEU A 239 -21.52 -3.55 38.42
CA LEU A 239 -20.96 -4.63 37.62
C LEU A 239 -19.80 -5.31 38.37
N VAL A 240 -19.86 -6.62 38.49
CA VAL A 240 -18.78 -7.44 39.12
C VAL A 240 -17.74 -7.91 38.13
N GLN A 241 -18.02 -7.76 36.83
CA GLN A 241 -17.28 -8.39 35.75
C GLN A 241 -17.36 -7.54 34.48
N GLY A 242 -16.21 -7.23 33.89
CA GLY A 242 -16.04 -6.50 32.65
C GLY A 242 -16.25 -7.37 31.41
N PRO A 243 -16.03 -6.81 30.21
CA PRO A 243 -16.39 -7.44 28.93
C PRO A 243 -15.37 -8.48 28.43
N ILE A 244 -14.93 -9.36 29.34
CA ILE A 244 -14.03 -10.47 29.05
C ILE A 244 -14.74 -11.78 29.42
N VAL A 245 -14.79 -12.69 28.45
CA VAL A 245 -15.22 -14.08 28.65
C VAL A 245 -13.99 -14.97 28.44
N ASN A 246 -13.51 -15.57 29.52
CA ASN A 246 -12.32 -16.41 29.52
C ASN A 246 -12.74 -17.87 29.71
N PHE A 247 -12.25 -18.74 28.84
CA PHE A 247 -12.64 -20.15 28.80
C PHE A 247 -11.58 -21.05 28.17
N ASN A 248 -11.78 -22.35 28.34
CA ASN A 248 -11.12 -23.40 27.58
C ASN A 248 -12.16 -24.25 26.83
N VAL A 249 -11.72 -24.91 25.76
CA VAL A 249 -12.58 -25.76 24.93
C VAL A 249 -12.32 -27.22 25.27
N LEU A 250 -13.39 -27.98 25.46
CA LEU A 250 -13.41 -29.39 25.81
C LEU A 250 -13.86 -30.24 24.61
N ARG A 251 -13.26 -31.42 24.47
CA ARG A 251 -13.74 -32.50 23.59
C ARG A 251 -14.90 -33.26 24.25
N ALA A 252 -15.55 -34.13 23.49
CA ALA A 252 -16.68 -34.93 23.98
C ALA A 252 -16.31 -35.85 25.15
N ASP A 253 -15.05 -36.26 25.26
CA ASP A 253 -14.48 -37.06 26.36
C ASP A 253 -14.00 -36.21 27.56
N SER A 254 -14.35 -34.91 27.58
CA SER A 254 -13.92 -33.92 28.57
C SER A 254 -12.42 -33.63 28.57
N THR A 255 -11.66 -34.05 27.56
CA THR A 255 -10.26 -33.64 27.40
C THR A 255 -10.15 -32.22 26.83
N LEU A 256 -9.10 -31.49 27.21
CA LEU A 256 -8.90 -30.10 26.79
C LEU A 256 -8.27 -30.00 25.40
N ILE A 257 -8.76 -29.04 24.61
CA ILE A 257 -8.12 -28.62 23.36
C ILE A 257 -7.12 -27.51 23.68
N SER A 258 -5.92 -27.60 23.11
CA SER A 258 -4.89 -26.58 23.30
C SER A 258 -5.39 -25.21 22.87
N HIS A 259 -5.19 -24.21 23.73
CA HIS A 259 -5.50 -22.81 23.43
C HIS A 259 -4.75 -22.28 22.19
N ILE A 260 -3.61 -22.88 21.84
CA ILE A 260 -2.85 -22.58 20.60
C ILE A 260 -3.62 -23.08 19.38
N ASP A 261 -4.15 -24.31 19.44
CA ASP A 261 -4.90 -24.91 18.33
C ASP A 261 -6.24 -24.17 18.13
N VAL A 262 -6.91 -23.81 19.22
CA VAL A 262 -8.14 -23.00 19.16
C VAL A 262 -7.84 -21.62 18.54
N MET A 263 -6.74 -20.96 18.93
CA MET A 263 -6.35 -19.68 18.32
C MET A 263 -6.01 -19.82 16.83
N ALA A 264 -5.23 -20.83 16.45
CA ALA A 264 -4.84 -21.06 15.06
C ALA A 264 -6.06 -21.34 14.17
N THR A 265 -6.94 -22.22 14.63
CA THR A 265 -8.17 -22.59 13.90
C THR A 265 -9.15 -21.42 13.83
N ALA A 266 -9.28 -20.63 14.90
CA ALA A 266 -10.08 -19.41 14.89
C ALA A 266 -9.53 -18.37 13.91
N ALA A 267 -8.21 -18.20 13.85
CA ALA A 267 -7.57 -17.28 12.90
C ALA A 267 -7.73 -17.72 11.44
N GLU A 268 -7.68 -19.04 11.16
CA GLU A 268 -8.02 -19.59 9.84
C GLU A 268 -9.49 -19.34 9.47
N ALA A 269 -10.36 -19.36 10.48
CA ALA A 269 -11.76 -18.98 10.37
C ALA A 269 -11.98 -17.45 10.31
N GLY A 270 -10.93 -16.62 10.31
CA GLY A 270 -11.09 -15.16 10.29
C GLY A 270 -11.62 -14.57 11.61
N ILE A 271 -11.60 -15.32 12.71
CA ILE A 271 -11.98 -14.89 14.04
C ILE A 271 -10.73 -14.54 14.84
N HIS A 272 -10.69 -13.32 15.36
CA HIS A 272 -9.58 -12.86 16.20
C HIS A 272 -9.91 -13.02 17.69
N ILE A 273 -9.39 -14.08 18.30
CA ILE A 273 -9.40 -14.31 19.74
C ILE A 273 -7.99 -14.17 20.33
N ARG A 274 -7.89 -13.82 21.61
CA ARG A 274 -6.61 -13.78 22.33
C ARG A 274 -6.48 -15.06 23.15
N ALA A 275 -5.29 -15.65 23.22
CA ALA A 275 -5.04 -16.79 24.09
C ALA A 275 -3.66 -16.70 24.76
N GLY A 276 -3.45 -17.49 25.81
CA GLY A 276 -2.21 -17.53 26.61
C GLY A 276 -2.34 -16.94 28.01
N MET A 277 -1.23 -16.86 28.77
CA MET A 277 -1.24 -16.66 30.23
C MET A 277 -0.77 -15.29 30.75
N HIS A 278 -0.21 -14.42 29.90
CA HIS A 278 0.82 -13.45 30.34
C HIS A 278 0.36 -12.07 30.83
N CYS A 279 -0.94 -11.73 30.77
CA CYS A 279 -1.37 -10.37 31.11
C CYS A 279 -1.45 -10.12 32.62
N ASN A 280 -1.74 -11.17 33.41
CA ASN A 280 -1.68 -11.14 34.87
C ASN A 280 -0.88 -12.38 35.32
N PRO A 281 0.43 -12.27 35.53
CA PRO A 281 1.23 -13.40 36.00
C PRO A 281 0.67 -13.88 37.33
N GLY A 282 0.46 -15.18 37.46
CA GLY A 282 -0.20 -15.75 38.63
C GLY A 282 -1.67 -16.08 38.40
N ALA A 283 -2.40 -15.32 37.57
CA ALA A 283 -3.85 -15.53 37.37
C ALA A 283 -4.13 -16.92 36.84
N ALA A 284 -3.64 -17.20 35.64
CA ALA A 284 -3.81 -18.47 34.97
C ALA A 284 -3.22 -19.61 35.82
N THR A 285 -2.03 -19.42 36.41
CA THR A 285 -1.37 -20.47 37.18
C THR A 285 -2.10 -20.80 38.48
N THR A 286 -2.69 -19.81 39.15
CA THR A 286 -3.48 -20.01 40.37
C THR A 286 -4.83 -20.64 40.05
N VAL A 287 -5.52 -20.11 39.04
CA VAL A 287 -6.81 -20.62 38.56
C VAL A 287 -6.69 -22.06 38.03
N LEU A 288 -5.57 -22.39 37.40
CA LEU A 288 -5.29 -23.73 36.89
C LEU A 288 -4.63 -24.64 37.93
N GLY A 289 -4.27 -24.16 39.12
CA GLY A 289 -3.58 -24.99 40.14
C GLY A 289 -2.19 -25.51 39.72
N LEU A 290 -1.47 -24.78 38.86
CA LEU A 290 -0.14 -25.16 38.38
C LEU A 290 0.92 -24.90 39.46
N PRO A 291 1.71 -25.92 39.86
CA PRO A 291 2.69 -25.73 40.91
C PRO A 291 3.95 -24.99 40.40
N PRO A 292 4.62 -24.17 41.25
CA PRO A 292 5.73 -23.30 40.83
C PRO A 292 6.89 -24.03 40.15
N GLU A 293 7.21 -25.25 40.59
CA GLU A 293 8.24 -26.10 40.00
C GLU A 293 7.89 -26.52 38.57
N ALA A 294 6.64 -26.90 38.30
CA ALA A 294 6.21 -27.31 36.97
C ALA A 294 6.19 -26.14 35.98
N ILE A 295 5.90 -24.93 36.46
CA ILE A 295 5.98 -23.69 35.67
C ILE A 295 7.45 -23.37 35.32
N ARG A 296 8.37 -23.56 36.27
CA ARG A 296 9.80 -23.34 36.05
C ARG A 296 10.38 -24.32 35.04
N ASP A 297 10.02 -25.59 35.14
CA ASP A 297 10.46 -26.64 34.22
C ASP A 297 9.93 -26.37 32.80
N ALA A 298 8.65 -26.00 32.68
CA ALA A 298 8.02 -25.61 31.41
C ALA A 298 8.66 -24.36 30.77
N ALA A 299 9.11 -23.40 31.58
CA ALA A 299 9.79 -22.19 31.10
C ALA A 299 11.23 -22.44 30.61
N GLN A 300 11.86 -23.56 30.99
CA GLN A 300 13.23 -23.92 30.60
C GLN A 300 13.30 -24.80 29.34
N ASP A 301 12.16 -25.30 28.85
CA ASP A 301 12.09 -26.08 27.62
C ASP A 301 12.22 -25.16 26.39
N THR A 302 13.43 -25.15 25.79
CA THR A 302 13.79 -24.28 24.65
C THR A 302 13.37 -24.85 23.29
N SER A 303 12.74 -26.03 23.24
CA SER A 303 12.35 -26.68 21.98
C SER A 303 11.16 -26.00 21.25
N ILE A 304 10.50 -25.03 21.89
CA ILE A 304 9.29 -24.36 21.41
C ILE A 304 9.53 -22.84 21.27
N GLN A 305 10.41 -22.41 20.37
CA GLN A 305 10.64 -20.97 20.09
C GLN A 305 10.17 -20.55 18.69
N GLY A 306 8.88 -20.20 18.61
CA GLY A 306 8.31 -19.23 17.67
C GLY A 306 7.68 -18.07 18.46
N CYS A 307 7.52 -16.90 17.85
CA CYS A 307 6.95 -15.73 18.54
C CYS A 307 5.51 -16.03 19.00
N GLY A 308 5.30 -16.33 20.29
CA GLY A 308 4.01 -16.66 20.89
C GLY A 308 3.79 -18.13 21.32
N SER A 309 4.76 -19.02 21.13
CA SER A 309 4.61 -20.46 21.38
C SER A 309 5.18 -20.88 22.74
N GLY A 310 4.52 -20.51 23.84
CA GLY A 310 4.76 -21.20 25.12
C GLY A 310 4.35 -22.69 25.01
N PRO A 311 4.75 -23.55 25.95
CA PRO A 311 4.26 -24.93 25.97
C PRO A 311 2.73 -24.94 25.95
N ALA A 312 2.10 -25.86 25.22
CA ALA A 312 0.64 -25.97 25.17
C ALA A 312 0.07 -26.57 26.47
N PHE A 313 0.81 -27.53 27.05
CA PHE A 313 0.46 -28.26 28.26
C PHE A 313 1.67 -28.43 29.17
N VAL A 314 1.41 -28.56 30.48
CA VAL A 314 2.40 -28.94 31.50
C VAL A 314 1.98 -30.26 32.13
N LYS A 315 2.94 -31.19 32.28
CA LYS A 315 2.71 -32.49 32.93
C LYS A 315 2.74 -32.31 34.44
N CYS A 316 1.63 -32.66 35.10
CA CYS A 316 1.51 -32.60 36.56
C CYS A 316 1.32 -34.01 37.16
N ARG A 317 1.93 -34.26 38.33
CA ARG A 317 1.71 -35.51 39.09
C ARG A 317 0.41 -35.40 39.89
N ALA A 318 -0.42 -36.45 39.90
CA ALA A 318 -1.74 -36.46 40.55
C ALA A 318 -1.73 -36.07 42.05
N SER A 319 -0.64 -36.32 42.77
CA SER A 319 -0.50 -35.93 44.18
C SER A 319 -0.40 -34.42 44.41
N ALA A 320 0.07 -33.65 43.42
CA ALA A 320 0.18 -32.19 43.51
C ALA A 320 -1.16 -31.49 43.25
N VAL A 321 -2.01 -32.07 42.39
CA VAL A 321 -3.30 -31.48 41.98
C VAL A 321 -4.40 -31.76 43.01
N ARG A 322 -4.47 -32.96 43.60
CA ARG A 322 -5.44 -33.29 44.68
C ARG A 322 -5.25 -32.50 45.98
N ALA A 323 -4.03 -32.04 46.26
CA ALA A 323 -3.76 -31.17 47.41
C ALA A 323 -4.28 -29.73 47.20
N ILE A 324 -4.53 -29.34 45.94
CA ILE A 324 -4.98 -28.00 45.54
C ILE A 324 -6.50 -27.99 45.25
N SER A 325 -7.08 -29.11 44.81
CA SER A 325 -8.47 -29.18 44.31
C SER A 325 -9.54 -28.95 45.37
N ASP A 326 -9.41 -29.52 46.56
CA ASP A 326 -10.58 -29.58 47.47
C ASP A 326 -10.66 -28.40 48.43
N GLU A 327 -9.52 -27.82 48.80
CA GLU A 327 -9.45 -26.83 49.87
C GLU A 327 -8.95 -25.46 49.36
N ALA A 328 -7.96 -25.44 48.46
CA ALA A 328 -7.37 -24.19 47.98
C ALA A 328 -8.23 -23.54 46.87
N CYS A 329 -8.79 -24.32 45.94
CA CYS A 329 -9.72 -23.79 44.91
C CYS A 329 -11.06 -23.37 45.51
N HIS A 330 -11.65 -24.14 46.44
CA HIS A 330 -12.88 -23.76 47.14
C HIS A 330 -12.67 -22.49 47.99
N ARG A 331 -11.51 -22.31 48.65
CA ARG A 331 -11.16 -21.07 49.37
C ARG A 331 -10.85 -19.89 48.45
N LEU A 332 -10.22 -20.11 47.28
CA LEU A 332 -9.89 -19.06 46.31
C LEU A 332 -11.11 -18.37 45.71
N TYR A 333 -12.26 -19.03 45.80
CA TYR A 333 -13.44 -18.70 45.04
C TYR A 333 -14.71 -18.55 45.90
N THR A 334 -14.76 -19.13 47.11
CA THR A 334 -15.89 -18.98 48.03
C THR A 334 -15.47 -18.54 49.44
N GLY A 335 -14.17 -18.36 49.72
CA GLY A 335 -13.66 -17.85 50.99
C GLY A 335 -13.98 -18.66 52.26
N ARG A 336 -14.48 -19.90 52.19
CA ARG A 336 -14.86 -20.71 53.37
C ARG A 336 -14.33 -22.14 53.31
N PRO A 337 -14.04 -22.79 54.46
CA PRO A 337 -13.89 -24.24 54.52
C PRO A 337 -15.20 -24.90 54.08
N SER A 338 -15.13 -25.98 53.30
CA SER A 338 -16.30 -26.75 52.89
C SER A 338 -17.00 -27.36 54.12
N VAL A 339 -18.20 -26.88 54.46
CA VAL A 339 -19.02 -27.46 55.55
C VAL A 339 -20.37 -28.01 55.05
N THR A 340 -20.78 -27.79 53.79
CA THR A 340 -21.95 -28.45 53.17
C THR A 340 -22.05 -28.10 51.68
N PRO A 341 -22.68 -28.94 50.82
CA PRO A 341 -22.80 -28.65 49.40
C PRO A 341 -23.76 -27.47 49.17
N ALA A 342 -23.30 -26.46 48.44
CA ALA A 342 -24.16 -25.40 47.91
C ALA A 342 -25.17 -25.99 46.90
N PRO A 343 -26.38 -25.42 46.79
CA PRO A 343 -27.36 -25.91 45.82
C PRO A 343 -26.88 -25.65 44.38
N PRO A 344 -27.20 -26.54 43.42
CA PRO A 344 -26.69 -26.45 42.06
C PRO A 344 -27.35 -25.29 41.32
N SER A 345 -26.63 -24.18 41.15
CA SER A 345 -26.88 -23.29 40.02
C SER A 345 -26.30 -23.97 38.78
N ALA A 346 -27.10 -24.14 37.73
CA ALA A 346 -26.77 -24.91 36.52
C ALA A 346 -25.66 -24.29 35.64
N LYS A 347 -24.43 -24.21 36.16
CA LYS A 347 -23.22 -23.82 35.43
C LYS A 347 -22.06 -24.68 35.94
N MET A 348 -21.36 -25.34 35.02
CA MET A 348 -20.26 -26.27 35.36
C MET A 348 -18.97 -25.49 35.56
N ASP A 349 -18.38 -25.58 36.76
CA ASP A 349 -17.06 -25.01 37.07
C ASP A 349 -15.96 -25.77 36.31
N PHE A 350 -14.87 -25.09 35.92
CA PHE A 350 -13.69 -25.72 35.31
C PHE A 350 -13.18 -26.89 36.16
N MET A 351 -13.22 -26.76 37.49
CA MET A 351 -12.78 -27.83 38.39
C MET A 351 -13.75 -29.03 38.44
N ASP A 352 -15.05 -28.78 38.29
CA ASP A 352 -16.06 -29.84 38.20
C ASP A 352 -15.93 -30.62 36.88
N ALA A 353 -15.56 -29.94 35.79
CA ALA A 353 -15.25 -30.56 34.50
C ALA A 353 -14.04 -31.50 34.54
N LEU A 354 -13.20 -31.39 35.56
CA LEU A 354 -12.02 -32.21 35.75
C LEU A 354 -12.24 -33.34 36.79
N GLN A 355 -13.43 -33.51 37.38
CA GLN A 355 -13.65 -34.62 38.31
C GLN A 355 -13.83 -35.96 37.56
N GLY A 356 -12.82 -36.83 37.55
CA GLY A 356 -12.96 -38.23 37.09
C GLY A 356 -11.84 -38.85 36.24
N LEU A 357 -10.74 -38.15 35.92
CA LEU A 357 -9.64 -38.71 35.07
C LEU A 357 -8.50 -39.35 35.94
N GLU A 358 -7.78 -40.38 35.44
CA GLU A 358 -6.69 -41.08 36.18
C GLU A 358 -5.26 -40.51 35.90
N PRO A 359 -4.13 -41.05 36.42
CA PRO A 359 -3.23 -40.42 37.39
C PRO A 359 -2.07 -39.56 36.80
N GLN A 360 -2.05 -39.26 35.51
CA GLN A 360 -1.10 -38.32 34.89
C GLN A 360 -1.86 -37.33 34.01
N TRP A 361 -1.78 -36.04 34.36
CA TRP A 361 -2.58 -35.00 33.73
C TRP A 361 -1.68 -34.04 32.97
N GLU A 362 -2.10 -33.71 31.76
CA GLU A 362 -1.58 -32.58 31.00
C GLU A 362 -2.53 -31.39 31.21
N MET A 363 -2.07 -30.38 31.94
CA MET A 363 -2.85 -29.17 32.18
C MET A 363 -2.49 -28.08 31.18
N PRO A 364 -3.47 -27.36 30.60
CA PRO A 364 -3.19 -26.36 29.57
C PRO A 364 -2.38 -25.22 30.18
N PHE A 365 -1.31 -24.81 29.51
CA PHE A 365 -0.48 -23.69 29.96
C PHE A 365 -1.03 -22.36 29.43
N GLY A 366 -2.33 -22.11 29.64
CA GLY A 366 -3.03 -20.93 29.15
C GLY A 366 -4.53 -21.18 28.94
N SER A 367 -5.22 -20.14 28.51
CA SER A 367 -6.65 -20.18 28.18
C SER A 367 -6.98 -19.29 26.99
N VAL A 368 -8.20 -19.43 26.47
CA VAL A 368 -8.77 -18.58 25.42
C VAL A 368 -9.55 -17.44 26.05
N ARG A 369 -9.33 -16.22 25.57
CA ARG A 369 -9.97 -14.99 26.02
C ARG A 369 -10.67 -14.30 24.86
N ALA A 370 -11.99 -14.24 24.94
CA ALA A 370 -12.81 -13.40 24.08
C ALA A 370 -13.07 -12.06 24.80
N SER A 371 -12.48 -10.99 24.30
CA SER A 371 -12.74 -9.62 24.80
C SER A 371 -13.64 -8.90 23.82
N VAL A 372 -14.84 -8.51 24.24
CA VAL A 372 -15.78 -7.77 23.40
C VAL A 372 -15.58 -6.26 23.59
N GLY A 373 -15.33 -5.56 22.49
CA GLY A 373 -15.12 -4.11 22.48
C GLY A 373 -16.34 -3.36 21.97
N TYR A 374 -16.32 -2.03 22.01
CA TYR A 374 -17.45 -1.22 21.53
C TYR A 374 -17.76 -1.38 20.04
N LEU A 375 -16.79 -1.86 19.25
CA LEU A 375 -16.96 -2.19 17.82
C LEU A 375 -17.49 -3.59 17.59
N SER A 376 -17.49 -4.46 18.61
CA SER A 376 -18.01 -5.81 18.50
C SER A 376 -19.54 -5.77 18.37
N THR A 377 -20.11 -6.77 17.73
CA THR A 377 -21.54 -6.90 17.47
C THR A 377 -22.07 -8.25 17.95
N PHE A 378 -23.40 -8.39 18.05
CA PHE A 378 -24.02 -9.69 18.35
C PHE A 378 -23.77 -10.73 17.25
N GLU A 379 -23.58 -10.27 16.01
CA GLU A 379 -23.17 -11.12 14.88
C GLU A 379 -21.77 -11.72 15.13
N ASP A 380 -20.83 -10.94 15.68
CA ASP A 380 -19.50 -11.46 16.03
C ASP A 380 -19.57 -12.54 17.11
N ILE A 381 -20.50 -12.40 18.07
CA ILE A 381 -20.78 -13.43 19.09
C ILE A 381 -21.32 -14.69 18.43
N GLN A 382 -22.36 -14.55 17.61
CA GLN A 382 -22.99 -15.69 16.93
C GLN A 382 -21.99 -16.44 16.06
N ARG A 383 -21.10 -15.73 15.37
CA ARG A 383 -19.98 -16.30 14.64
C ARG A 383 -19.10 -17.13 15.59
N LEU A 384 -18.57 -16.54 16.66
CA LEU A 384 -17.69 -17.27 17.58
C LEU A 384 -18.37 -18.51 18.20
N VAL A 385 -19.65 -18.42 18.55
CA VAL A 385 -20.42 -19.55 19.09
C VAL A 385 -20.58 -20.63 18.01
N LEU A 386 -20.95 -20.23 16.78
CA LEU A 386 -21.08 -21.15 15.66
C LEU A 386 -19.76 -21.86 15.37
N PHE A 387 -18.63 -21.15 15.37
CA PHE A 387 -17.28 -21.70 15.21
C PHE A 387 -17.02 -22.85 16.18
N LEU A 388 -17.21 -22.55 17.48
CA LEU A 388 -16.97 -23.48 18.57
C LEU A 388 -17.94 -24.67 18.51
N SER A 389 -19.16 -24.47 17.98
CA SER A 389 -20.16 -25.51 17.79
C SER A 389 -20.02 -26.34 16.49
N THR A 390 -19.23 -25.91 15.51
CA THR A 390 -19.20 -26.56 14.18
C THR A 390 -17.82 -27.04 13.76
N GLU A 391 -16.77 -26.23 13.87
CA GLU A 391 -15.43 -26.61 13.37
C GLU A 391 -14.64 -27.46 14.38
N LEU A 392 -14.87 -27.26 15.68
CA LEU A 392 -14.23 -28.01 16.77
C LEU A 392 -15.06 -29.20 17.29
N LEU A 393 -16.34 -29.30 16.87
CA LEU A 393 -17.22 -30.45 17.13
C LEU A 393 -17.16 -31.54 16.04
N LEU A 394 -16.31 -31.35 15.02
CA LEU A 394 -16.19 -32.27 13.87
C LEU A 394 -15.21 -33.42 14.13
N ASP A 395 -15.53 -34.27 15.09
CA ASP A 395 -15.26 -35.68 14.87
C ASP A 395 -16.34 -36.19 13.90
N SER A 396 -15.97 -36.51 12.65
CA SER A 396 -16.63 -37.50 11.76
C SER A 396 -17.32 -37.05 10.45
N LEU A 397 -17.41 -35.78 10.06
CA LEU A 397 -18.31 -35.40 8.93
C LEU A 397 -17.61 -35.22 7.56
N ALA A 398 -16.30 -34.98 7.52
CA ALA A 398 -15.58 -34.73 6.26
C ALA A 398 -15.40 -35.98 5.35
N LEU A 399 -15.65 -37.19 5.87
CA LEU A 399 -15.49 -38.44 5.11
C LEU A 399 -16.78 -39.03 4.52
N TYR A 400 -17.97 -38.48 4.85
CA TYR A 400 -19.25 -39.18 4.63
C TYR A 400 -20.07 -38.70 3.43
N LEU A 401 -19.90 -37.45 2.97
CA LEU A 401 -20.78 -36.83 1.97
C LEU A 401 -20.62 -37.39 0.53
N PHE A 402 -19.50 -38.02 0.19
CA PHE A 402 -19.30 -38.61 -1.15
C PHE A 402 -19.60 -40.11 -1.23
N LYS A 403 -19.81 -40.78 -0.10
CA LYS A 403 -20.11 -42.23 -0.05
C LYS A 403 -21.60 -42.54 -0.23
N LEU A 404 -22.49 -41.58 0.05
CA LEU A 404 -23.95 -41.78 0.09
C LEU A 404 -24.67 -41.64 -1.26
N ALA A 405 -23.97 -41.21 -2.32
CA ALA A 405 -24.53 -41.08 -3.67
C ALA A 405 -24.25 -42.30 -4.57
N GLU A 406 -23.71 -43.38 -4.02
CA GLU A 406 -23.65 -44.68 -4.70
C GLU A 406 -24.57 -45.68 -3.98
N PRO A 407 -25.39 -46.45 -4.72
CA PRO A 407 -26.02 -47.62 -4.15
C PRO A 407 -24.91 -48.66 -3.94
N GLU A 408 -24.48 -48.87 -2.70
CA GLU A 408 -23.70 -50.08 -2.37
C GLU A 408 -24.58 -51.30 -2.21
N ASP A 409 -25.90 -51.15 -2.06
CA ASP A 409 -26.83 -52.27 -2.05
C ASP A 409 -28.02 -51.97 -2.94
N GLY A 410 -28.32 -52.88 -3.88
CA GLY A 410 -29.49 -52.84 -4.75
C GLY A 410 -30.82 -53.06 -4.00
N VAL A 411 -31.00 -52.44 -2.84
CA VAL A 411 -32.14 -52.65 -1.94
C VAL A 411 -33.06 -51.42 -1.85
N PHE A 412 -32.70 -50.27 -2.42
CA PHE A 412 -33.50 -49.04 -2.31
C PHE A 412 -34.41 -48.74 -3.52
N ALA A 413 -34.99 -49.76 -4.14
CA ALA A 413 -36.08 -49.59 -5.09
C ALA A 413 -37.39 -49.01 -4.46
N THR A 414 -37.39 -48.74 -3.15
CA THR A 414 -38.53 -48.22 -2.37
C THR A 414 -38.21 -46.98 -1.51
N ALA A 415 -37.01 -46.41 -1.59
CA ALA A 415 -36.69 -45.20 -0.82
C ALA A 415 -37.25 -43.94 -1.47
N GLY A 416 -38.35 -43.40 -0.93
CA GLY A 416 -38.85 -42.08 -1.32
C GLY A 416 -37.83 -40.96 -1.04
N GLN A 417 -37.98 -39.82 -1.72
CA GLN A 417 -37.08 -38.63 -1.60
C GLN A 417 -36.82 -38.19 -0.14
N THR A 418 -37.76 -38.45 0.77
CA THR A 418 -37.63 -38.23 2.21
C THR A 418 -36.56 -39.10 2.88
N ASN A 419 -36.25 -40.29 2.36
CA ASN A 419 -35.19 -41.15 2.90
C ASN A 419 -33.80 -40.64 2.53
N ILE A 420 -33.58 -40.02 1.36
CA ILE A 420 -32.27 -39.40 1.06
C ILE A 420 -32.03 -38.21 1.98
N ALA A 421 -33.05 -37.37 2.20
CA ALA A 421 -32.99 -36.32 3.21
C ALA A 421 -32.73 -36.90 4.61
N LYS A 422 -33.43 -37.97 5.03
CA LYS A 422 -33.23 -38.64 6.34
C LYS A 422 -31.93 -39.46 6.47
N THR A 423 -31.29 -39.86 5.38
CA THR A 423 -29.98 -40.54 5.42
C THR A 423 -28.84 -39.53 5.35
N LEU A 424 -29.06 -38.36 4.73
CA LEU A 424 -28.25 -37.14 4.93
C LEU A 424 -28.44 -36.55 6.34
N ILE A 425 -29.58 -36.82 6.99
CA ILE A 425 -30.00 -36.36 8.33
C ILE A 425 -30.20 -37.58 9.24
N ALA A 426 -29.12 -38.28 9.65
CA ALA A 426 -29.22 -39.24 10.76
C ALA A 426 -29.70 -38.50 12.06
N PRO A 427 -30.36 -39.17 13.01
CA PRO A 427 -31.22 -38.52 14.00
C PRO A 427 -30.41 -37.84 15.13
N SER A 428 -29.87 -36.66 14.84
CA SER A 428 -29.44 -35.67 15.85
C SER A 428 -29.40 -34.23 15.32
N CYS A 429 -29.80 -33.99 14.07
CA CYS A 429 -29.85 -32.65 13.49
C CYS A 429 -31.29 -32.25 13.13
N MET A 430 -32.12 -31.98 14.15
CA MET A 430 -33.41 -31.32 13.89
C MET A 430 -33.16 -29.83 13.61
N SER A 431 -33.50 -29.44 12.37
CA SER A 431 -33.36 -28.13 11.70
C SER A 431 -32.04 -27.83 10.97
N ALA A 432 -31.35 -28.84 10.43
CA ALA A 432 -30.17 -28.61 9.58
C ALA A 432 -30.55 -28.38 8.10
N GLN A 433 -30.72 -27.11 7.71
CA GLN A 433 -30.21 -26.66 6.41
C GLN A 433 -28.70 -26.88 6.42
N THR A 434 -28.19 -27.69 5.50
CA THR A 434 -26.80 -28.17 5.47
C THR A 434 -25.78 -27.03 5.51
N LEU A 435 -25.13 -26.84 6.66
CA LEU A 435 -24.07 -25.87 6.92
C LEU A 435 -22.70 -26.54 6.80
N MET A 436 -22.01 -26.30 5.69
CA MET A 436 -20.56 -26.49 5.57
C MET A 436 -19.92 -25.14 5.26
N ARG A 437 -19.14 -24.66 6.24
CA ARG A 437 -18.21 -23.49 6.26
C ARG A 437 -18.82 -22.08 6.15
N PRO A 438 -19.03 -21.37 7.29
CA PRO A 438 -19.44 -19.96 7.35
C PRO A 438 -18.31 -18.92 7.25
N TRP A 439 -17.04 -19.33 7.15
CA TRP A 439 -15.89 -18.49 7.58
C TRP A 439 -15.26 -17.55 6.56
N LEU A 440 -15.87 -17.48 5.41
CA LEU A 440 -15.53 -16.54 4.36
C LEU A 440 -16.92 -16.02 3.94
N ASP A 441 -17.11 -14.71 3.70
CA ASP A 441 -18.33 -14.17 3.05
C ASP A 441 -18.44 -14.74 1.62
N ILE A 442 -18.53 -16.07 1.49
CA ILE A 442 -18.70 -16.80 0.26
C ILE A 442 -20.20 -16.93 0.10
N PRO A 443 -20.77 -16.52 -1.04
CA PRO A 443 -22.17 -16.75 -1.29
C PRO A 443 -22.50 -18.24 -1.14
N TYR A 444 -23.37 -18.56 -0.18
CA TYR A 444 -23.87 -19.91 0.03
C TYR A 444 -24.73 -20.31 -1.17
N VAL A 445 -24.55 -21.55 -1.62
CA VAL A 445 -25.39 -22.13 -2.68
C VAL A 445 -26.36 -23.09 -2.03
N THR A 446 -27.64 -22.70 -1.97
CA THR A 446 -28.71 -23.57 -1.49
C THR A 446 -29.08 -24.55 -2.61
N TYR A 447 -28.87 -25.84 -2.37
CA TYR A 447 -29.34 -26.90 -3.26
C TYR A 447 -30.68 -27.43 -2.77
N SER A 448 -31.71 -27.37 -3.61
CA SER A 448 -32.94 -28.13 -3.36
C SER A 448 -32.71 -29.58 -3.81
N SER A 449 -32.92 -30.54 -2.91
CA SER A 449 -32.82 -31.98 -3.23
C SER A 449 -34.03 -32.51 -4.01
N GLU A 450 -35.06 -31.68 -4.19
CA GLU A 450 -36.26 -32.03 -4.95
C GLU A 450 -35.91 -32.30 -6.43
N GLY A 451 -36.28 -33.48 -6.92
CA GLY A 451 -36.02 -33.89 -8.30
C GLY A 451 -34.60 -34.40 -8.57
N PHE A 452 -33.72 -34.50 -7.56
CA PHE A 452 -32.32 -34.92 -7.76
C PHE A 452 -32.20 -36.36 -8.25
N LEU A 453 -33.04 -37.27 -7.73
CA LEU A 453 -33.03 -38.66 -8.14
C LEU A 453 -33.47 -38.83 -9.58
N GLU A 454 -34.60 -38.22 -9.95
CA GLU A 454 -35.17 -38.29 -11.29
C GLU A 454 -34.18 -37.71 -12.32
N LYS A 455 -33.54 -36.58 -11.99
CA LYS A 455 -32.49 -35.96 -12.82
C LYS A 455 -31.21 -36.79 -12.90
N ASN A 456 -30.83 -37.51 -11.85
CA ASN A 456 -29.57 -38.27 -11.82
C ASN A 456 -29.70 -39.66 -12.45
N VAL A 457 -30.90 -40.24 -12.38
CA VAL A 457 -31.25 -41.50 -13.07
C VAL A 457 -31.33 -41.26 -14.58
N ASP A 458 -31.84 -40.10 -15.01
CA ASP A 458 -31.85 -39.66 -16.42
C ASP A 458 -32.39 -40.72 -17.39
N LYS A 459 -33.37 -41.52 -16.92
CA LYS A 459 -33.98 -42.60 -17.70
C LYS A 459 -35.24 -42.06 -18.42
N PRO A 460 -35.24 -41.93 -19.75
CA PRO A 460 -36.46 -41.63 -20.49
C PRO A 460 -37.41 -42.84 -20.48
N PRO A 461 -38.72 -42.64 -20.72
CA PRO A 461 -39.65 -43.75 -20.94
C PRO A 461 -39.17 -44.66 -22.06
N ASP A 462 -39.31 -45.97 -21.88
CA ASP A 462 -38.82 -46.96 -22.84
C ASP A 462 -39.53 -46.77 -24.21
N GLU A 463 -40.81 -46.36 -24.19
CA GLU A 463 -41.62 -46.06 -25.38
C GLU A 463 -41.13 -44.84 -26.18
N ALA A 464 -40.40 -43.92 -25.54
CA ALA A 464 -39.87 -42.74 -26.21
C ALA A 464 -38.74 -43.11 -27.18
N ALA A 465 -37.90 -44.09 -26.81
CA ALA A 465 -36.85 -44.60 -27.69
C ALA A 465 -37.45 -45.32 -28.91
N ASP A 466 -38.51 -46.10 -28.70
CA ASP A 466 -39.21 -46.82 -29.77
C ASP A 466 -39.94 -45.86 -30.73
N LEU A 467 -40.54 -44.79 -30.22
CA LEU A 467 -41.15 -43.74 -31.03
C LEU A 467 -40.11 -43.04 -31.93
N LEU A 468 -38.94 -42.72 -31.39
CA LEU A 468 -37.86 -42.06 -32.13
C LEU A 468 -37.29 -42.97 -33.22
N LYS A 469 -37.13 -44.27 -32.93
CA LYS A 469 -36.75 -45.30 -33.92
C LYS A 469 -37.80 -45.46 -35.03
N GLY A 470 -39.09 -45.31 -34.71
CA GLY A 470 -40.19 -45.36 -35.67
C GLY A 470 -40.34 -44.11 -36.55
N SER A 471 -39.56 -43.05 -36.30
CA SER A 471 -39.61 -41.81 -37.07
C SER A 471 -39.18 -42.02 -38.54
N LYS A 472 -39.73 -41.22 -39.47
CA LYS A 472 -39.30 -41.22 -40.88
C LYS A 472 -38.02 -40.41 -41.13
N LEU A 473 -37.57 -39.64 -40.13
CA LEU A 473 -36.37 -38.80 -40.22
C LEU A 473 -35.15 -39.59 -39.71
N VAL A 474 -34.15 -39.78 -40.57
CA VAL A 474 -32.94 -40.58 -40.30
C VAL A 474 -32.22 -40.15 -39.03
N VAL A 475 -32.06 -38.84 -38.80
CA VAL A 475 -31.40 -38.31 -37.60
C VAL A 475 -32.13 -38.73 -36.32
N LEU A 476 -33.46 -38.79 -36.33
CA LEU A 476 -34.23 -39.22 -35.16
C LEU A 476 -34.17 -40.74 -34.97
N GLN A 477 -34.05 -41.50 -36.05
CA GLN A 477 -33.81 -42.94 -35.97
C GLN A 477 -32.44 -43.25 -35.36
N GLU A 478 -31.40 -42.52 -35.74
CA GLU A 478 -30.04 -42.66 -35.18
C GLU A 478 -29.99 -42.29 -33.70
N ILE A 479 -30.62 -41.18 -33.30
CA ILE A 479 -30.72 -40.76 -31.90
C ILE A 479 -31.52 -41.78 -31.09
N GLY A 480 -32.66 -42.25 -31.61
CA GLY A 480 -33.47 -43.29 -30.96
C GLY A 480 -32.73 -44.62 -30.83
N GLY A 481 -31.87 -44.95 -31.80
CA GLY A 481 -30.93 -46.07 -31.76
C GLY A 481 -29.97 -45.97 -30.59
N ALA A 482 -29.24 -44.86 -30.50
CA ALA A 482 -28.26 -44.62 -29.43
C ALA A 482 -28.90 -44.62 -28.03
N ILE A 483 -30.09 -44.03 -27.88
CA ILE A 483 -30.84 -44.03 -26.61
C ILE A 483 -31.21 -45.46 -26.21
N ALA A 484 -31.73 -46.25 -27.15
CA ALA A 484 -32.11 -47.63 -26.84
C ALA A 484 -30.93 -48.53 -26.52
N ASP A 485 -29.77 -48.31 -27.14
CA ASP A 485 -28.54 -49.04 -26.82
C ASP A 485 -28.07 -48.70 -25.38
N GLU A 486 -28.15 -47.42 -24.96
CA GLU A 486 -27.87 -47.02 -23.57
C GLU A 486 -28.88 -47.60 -22.56
N LEU A 487 -30.18 -47.67 -22.91
CA LEU A 487 -31.19 -48.31 -22.05
C LEU A 487 -30.98 -49.83 -21.94
N ALA A 488 -30.59 -50.49 -23.04
CA ALA A 488 -30.31 -51.92 -23.05
C ALA A 488 -29.09 -52.28 -22.17
N GLU A 489 -28.04 -51.45 -22.19
CA GLU A 489 -26.87 -51.60 -21.30
C GLU A 489 -27.23 -51.44 -19.81
N ALA A 490 -28.26 -50.66 -19.47
CA ALA A 490 -28.70 -50.43 -18.09
C ALA A 490 -29.53 -51.59 -17.49
N THR A 491 -30.12 -52.46 -18.33
CA THR A 491 -31.03 -53.55 -17.91
C THR A 491 -30.39 -54.95 -17.84
N GLY A 492 -29.07 -55.07 -17.99
CA GLY A 492 -28.36 -56.36 -17.92
C GLY A 492 -28.46 -57.04 -16.54
N GLY A 493 -28.76 -58.33 -16.53
CA GLY A 493 -29.17 -59.13 -15.36
C GLY A 493 -28.17 -59.25 -14.18
N PRO A 494 -28.51 -60.05 -13.16
CA PRO A 494 -27.89 -59.99 -11.83
C PRO A 494 -26.42 -60.44 -11.91
N GLY A 495 -25.48 -59.50 -11.89
CA GLY A 495 -24.06 -59.83 -11.76
C GLY A 495 -22.99 -58.88 -12.32
N LYS A 496 -23.27 -57.76 -13.02
CA LYS A 496 -22.35 -56.59 -13.21
C LYS A 496 -22.83 -55.58 -14.28
N LYS A 497 -23.13 -54.35 -13.84
CA LYS A 497 -22.58 -53.02 -14.20
C LYS A 497 -23.60 -52.00 -13.67
N LYS A 498 -23.18 -51.13 -12.74
CA LYS A 498 -24.05 -50.11 -12.13
C LYS A 498 -24.65 -49.24 -13.25
N ALA A 499 -25.95 -48.95 -13.18
CA ALA A 499 -26.61 -48.06 -14.14
C ALA A 499 -25.85 -46.72 -14.20
N LYS A 500 -25.54 -46.27 -15.42
CA LYS A 500 -24.77 -45.04 -15.66
C LYS A 500 -25.65 -43.85 -15.29
N THR A 501 -25.34 -43.21 -14.17
CA THR A 501 -25.99 -41.97 -13.72
C THR A 501 -25.30 -40.75 -14.32
N VAL A 502 -26.01 -39.62 -14.38
CA VAL A 502 -25.45 -38.32 -14.79
C VAL A 502 -24.19 -37.98 -13.98
N SER A 503 -24.24 -38.21 -12.66
CA SER A 503 -23.10 -37.98 -11.77
C SER A 503 -21.90 -38.88 -12.09
N SER A 504 -22.12 -40.15 -12.42
CA SER A 504 -21.04 -41.08 -12.77
C SER A 504 -20.37 -40.72 -14.11
N GLY A 505 -21.16 -40.31 -15.11
CA GLY A 505 -20.66 -39.84 -16.39
C GLY A 505 -19.88 -38.53 -16.28
N PHE A 506 -20.39 -37.58 -15.49
CA PHE A 506 -19.69 -36.32 -15.21
C PHE A 506 -18.37 -36.54 -14.46
N ARG A 507 -18.36 -37.42 -13.45
CA ARG A 507 -17.13 -37.75 -12.69
C ARG A 507 -16.06 -38.36 -13.58
N SER A 508 -16.42 -39.28 -14.47
CA SER A 508 -15.47 -39.88 -15.42
C SER A 508 -14.90 -38.83 -16.38
N SER A 509 -15.74 -37.97 -16.93
CA SER A 509 -15.34 -36.88 -17.82
C SER A 509 -14.42 -35.87 -17.12
N LEU A 510 -14.74 -35.51 -15.88
CA LEU A 510 -13.93 -34.61 -15.05
C LEU A 510 -12.56 -35.23 -14.74
N ALA A 511 -12.50 -36.51 -14.40
CA ALA A 511 -11.23 -37.21 -14.13
C ALA A 511 -10.32 -37.21 -15.37
N GLN A 512 -10.88 -37.48 -16.56
CA GLN A 512 -10.14 -37.43 -17.83
C GLN A 512 -9.63 -36.00 -18.14
N LEU A 513 -10.45 -34.98 -17.86
CA LEU A 513 -10.05 -33.58 -18.06
C LEU A 513 -8.91 -33.19 -17.12
N VAL A 514 -9.01 -33.52 -15.83
CA VAL A 514 -7.97 -33.22 -14.83
C VAL A 514 -6.65 -33.91 -15.20
N GLN A 515 -6.70 -35.15 -15.70
CA GLN A 515 -5.51 -35.83 -16.20
C GLN A 515 -4.83 -35.04 -17.34
N LYS A 516 -5.58 -34.60 -18.35
CA LYS A 516 -5.04 -33.79 -19.45
C LYS A 516 -4.48 -32.44 -18.97
N LEU A 517 -5.12 -31.81 -17.98
CA LEU A 517 -4.65 -30.56 -17.40
C LEU A 517 -3.32 -30.73 -16.65
N ASN A 518 -3.11 -31.87 -15.98
CA ASN A 518 -1.87 -32.16 -15.25
C ASN A 518 -0.66 -32.42 -16.16
N GLU A 519 -0.89 -32.78 -17.43
CA GLU A 519 0.18 -32.99 -18.42
C GLU A 519 0.64 -31.69 -19.10
N ALA A 520 -0.12 -30.60 -18.97
CA ALA A 520 0.17 -29.29 -19.57
C ALA A 520 0.85 -28.32 -18.59
N ASP A 521 1.39 -27.21 -19.10
CA ASP A 521 1.86 -26.07 -18.28
C ASP A 521 0.73 -25.04 -18.09
N PRO A 522 0.07 -24.99 -16.93
CA PRO A 522 -1.17 -24.24 -16.77
C PRO A 522 -0.91 -22.73 -16.63
N HIS A 523 -1.57 -21.96 -17.49
CA HIS A 523 -1.64 -20.50 -17.40
C HIS A 523 -3.03 -20.08 -16.91
N PHE A 524 -3.09 -19.39 -15.78
CA PHE A 524 -4.35 -19.05 -15.12
C PHE A 524 -4.80 -17.63 -15.46
N ILE A 525 -6.03 -17.50 -15.96
CA ILE A 525 -6.76 -16.23 -16.07
C ILE A 525 -7.93 -16.28 -15.09
N ARG A 526 -8.00 -15.33 -14.16
CA ARG A 526 -9.09 -15.21 -13.20
C ARG A 526 -9.97 -14.02 -13.56
N CYS A 527 -11.18 -14.29 -14.03
CA CYS A 527 -12.15 -13.27 -14.36
C CYS A 527 -12.87 -12.82 -13.07
N VAL A 528 -12.94 -11.51 -12.85
CA VAL A 528 -13.61 -10.91 -11.68
C VAL A 528 -14.73 -10.00 -12.15
N LYS A 529 -15.94 -10.22 -11.64
CA LYS A 529 -17.11 -9.41 -11.95
C LYS A 529 -17.09 -8.14 -11.09
N PRO A 530 -17.02 -6.92 -11.68
CA PRO A 530 -16.84 -5.69 -10.91
C PRO A 530 -18.12 -5.22 -10.21
N ASN A 531 -19.30 -5.57 -10.73
CA ASN A 531 -20.60 -5.24 -10.16
C ASN A 531 -21.67 -6.24 -10.64
N ALA A 532 -22.77 -6.40 -9.91
CA ALA A 532 -23.81 -7.38 -10.24
C ALA A 532 -24.64 -6.96 -11.46
N GLU A 533 -24.82 -5.64 -11.63
CA GLU A 533 -25.68 -4.97 -12.58
C GLU A 533 -25.12 -4.90 -14.01
N LYS A 534 -23.88 -5.36 -14.21
CA LYS A 534 -23.17 -5.38 -15.51
C LYS A 534 -22.94 -3.99 -16.10
N VAL A 535 -22.78 -2.97 -15.26
CA VAL A 535 -22.55 -1.58 -15.66
C VAL A 535 -21.04 -1.30 -15.77
N PRO A 536 -20.54 -0.66 -16.85
CA PRO A 536 -19.12 -0.30 -16.94
C PRO A 536 -18.73 0.74 -15.87
N ASN A 537 -17.46 0.72 -15.43
CA ASN A 537 -16.90 1.67 -14.45
C ASN A 537 -17.57 1.70 -13.06
N LYS A 538 -18.44 0.74 -12.75
CA LYS A 538 -19.00 0.54 -11.41
C LYS A 538 -18.24 -0.58 -10.69
N PHE A 539 -17.69 -0.29 -9.51
CA PHE A 539 -16.94 -1.25 -8.72
C PHE A 539 -17.61 -1.46 -7.35
N THR A 540 -18.14 -2.65 -7.13
CA THR A 540 -18.75 -3.05 -5.86
C THR A 540 -17.72 -3.80 -5.02
N SER A 541 -17.13 -3.10 -4.04
CA SER A 541 -16.01 -3.62 -3.23
C SER A 541 -16.33 -4.98 -2.59
N LYS A 542 -17.49 -5.12 -1.96
CA LYS A 542 -17.93 -6.37 -1.31
C LYS A 542 -17.90 -7.56 -2.29
N LEU A 543 -18.65 -7.46 -3.39
CA LEU A 543 -18.72 -8.50 -4.43
C LEU A 543 -17.34 -8.89 -4.99
N VAL A 544 -16.46 -7.91 -5.20
CA VAL A 544 -15.11 -8.19 -5.72
C VAL A 544 -14.24 -8.86 -4.66
N MET A 545 -14.31 -8.41 -3.41
CA MET A 545 -13.59 -9.02 -2.30
C MET A 545 -13.99 -10.49 -2.15
N GLU A 546 -15.29 -10.78 -2.11
CA GLU A 546 -15.83 -12.15 -2.01
C GLU A 546 -15.28 -13.05 -3.12
N GLN A 547 -15.28 -12.59 -4.38
CA GLN A 547 -14.72 -13.34 -5.51
C GLN A 547 -13.22 -13.60 -5.40
N LEU A 548 -12.43 -12.59 -4.97
CA LEU A 548 -10.98 -12.75 -4.80
C LEU A 548 -10.64 -13.75 -3.70
N THR A 549 -11.44 -13.77 -2.64
CA THR A 549 -11.32 -14.72 -1.54
C THR A 549 -11.73 -16.13 -1.98
N CYS A 550 -12.89 -16.30 -2.62
CA CYS A 550 -13.36 -17.60 -3.13
C CYS A 550 -12.41 -18.22 -4.17
N SER A 551 -11.79 -17.39 -5.00
CA SER A 551 -10.91 -17.85 -6.08
C SER A 551 -9.48 -18.16 -5.61
N GLY A 552 -9.19 -18.01 -4.31
CA GLY A 552 -7.87 -18.26 -3.74
C GLY A 552 -6.81 -17.29 -4.28
N VAL A 553 -7.18 -16.04 -4.58
CA VAL A 553 -6.24 -15.03 -5.06
C VAL A 553 -5.28 -14.61 -3.96
N PHE A 554 -5.77 -14.42 -2.74
CA PHE A 554 -4.92 -14.02 -1.62
C PHE A 554 -3.91 -15.11 -1.23
N GLU A 555 -4.31 -16.37 -1.21
CA GLU A 555 -3.46 -17.53 -0.94
C GLU A 555 -2.42 -17.68 -2.06
N ALA A 556 -2.84 -17.58 -3.32
CA ALA A 556 -1.92 -17.62 -4.46
C ALA A 556 -0.88 -16.48 -4.40
N VAL A 557 -1.30 -15.29 -4.00
CA VAL A 557 -0.39 -14.14 -3.80
C VAL A 557 0.55 -14.40 -2.62
N ARG A 558 0.06 -14.87 -1.47
CA ARG A 558 0.88 -15.24 -0.30
C ARG A 558 1.93 -16.28 -0.65
N ILE A 559 1.54 -17.36 -1.34
CA ILE A 559 2.45 -18.43 -1.78
C ILE A 559 3.49 -17.88 -2.77
N ARG A 560 3.10 -16.98 -3.68
CA ARG A 560 4.04 -16.33 -4.60
C ARG A 560 4.97 -15.32 -3.92
N GLN A 561 4.53 -14.67 -2.84
CA GLN A 561 5.34 -13.73 -2.05
C GLN A 561 6.34 -14.42 -1.13
N SER A 562 5.94 -15.52 -0.49
CA SER A 562 6.82 -16.32 0.38
C SER A 562 7.74 -17.25 -0.41
N GLY A 563 7.28 -17.72 -1.57
CA GLY A 563 8.03 -18.60 -2.47
C GLY A 563 8.91 -17.88 -3.49
N PHE A 564 9.68 -18.67 -4.24
CA PHE A 564 10.49 -18.20 -5.36
C PHE A 564 9.62 -18.08 -6.62
N ALA A 565 9.15 -16.87 -6.90
CA ALA A 565 8.28 -16.55 -8.03
C ALA A 565 8.89 -16.89 -9.41
N ALA A 566 10.21 -16.80 -9.55
CA ALA A 566 10.91 -17.16 -10.79
C ALA A 566 11.81 -18.38 -10.60
N ARG A 567 11.75 -19.29 -11.58
CA ARG A 567 12.50 -20.56 -11.61
C ARG A 567 13.15 -20.73 -12.99
N VAL A 568 14.33 -20.15 -13.16
CA VAL A 568 14.94 -19.98 -14.47
C VAL A 568 16.09 -20.98 -14.65
N PRO A 569 16.15 -21.75 -15.75
CA PRO A 569 17.32 -22.58 -16.06
C PRO A 569 18.62 -21.76 -16.10
N PHE A 570 19.76 -22.40 -15.78
CA PHE A 570 21.04 -21.71 -15.69
C PHE A 570 21.44 -20.99 -16.97
N GLY A 571 21.37 -21.65 -18.12
CA GLY A 571 21.71 -21.06 -19.42
C GLY A 571 20.90 -19.82 -19.74
N ASP A 572 19.58 -19.87 -19.52
CA ASP A 572 18.66 -18.75 -19.79
C ASP A 572 18.94 -17.55 -18.88
N PHE A 573 19.15 -17.82 -17.58
CA PHE A 573 19.43 -16.77 -16.61
C PHE A 573 20.75 -16.07 -16.92
N LEU A 574 21.80 -16.85 -17.17
CA LEU A 574 23.12 -16.32 -17.53
C LEU A 574 23.09 -15.55 -18.85
N GLY A 575 22.43 -16.09 -19.88
CA GLY A 575 22.29 -15.43 -21.17
C GLY A 575 21.58 -14.07 -21.07
N ARG A 576 20.51 -14.01 -20.28
CA ARG A 576 19.69 -12.80 -20.11
C ARG A 576 20.39 -11.73 -19.27
N TYR A 577 21.02 -12.11 -18.16
CA TYR A 577 21.53 -11.15 -17.17
C TYR A 577 23.05 -10.92 -17.25
N ARG A 578 23.80 -11.58 -18.14
CA ARG A 578 25.27 -11.39 -18.28
C ARG A 578 25.73 -9.93 -18.32
N ILE A 579 24.91 -9.06 -18.91
CA ILE A 579 25.23 -7.64 -19.14
C ILE A 579 25.20 -6.80 -17.86
N VAL A 580 24.55 -7.30 -16.80
CA VAL A 580 24.45 -6.65 -15.49
C VAL A 580 25.78 -6.68 -14.75
N VAL A 581 26.57 -7.74 -14.92
CA VAL A 581 27.87 -7.90 -14.26
C VAL A 581 28.97 -7.20 -15.07
N PRO A 582 29.94 -6.50 -14.45
CA PRO A 582 31.04 -5.86 -15.16
C PRO A 582 31.89 -6.84 -15.99
N LYS A 583 32.32 -6.41 -17.18
CA LYS A 583 33.14 -7.22 -18.10
C LYS A 583 34.43 -7.79 -17.48
N ALA A 584 35.02 -7.10 -16.51
CA ALA A 584 36.21 -7.56 -15.81
C ALA A 584 36.02 -8.93 -15.14
N LYS A 585 34.81 -9.21 -14.65
CA LYS A 585 34.46 -10.48 -13.98
C LYS A 585 33.95 -11.55 -14.95
N HIS A 586 33.62 -11.20 -16.20
CA HIS A 586 33.09 -12.16 -17.17
C HIS A 586 34.07 -13.30 -17.45
N LYS A 587 35.37 -13.01 -17.53
CA LYS A 587 36.38 -14.04 -17.76
C LYS A 587 36.38 -15.08 -16.64
N ALA A 588 36.34 -14.64 -15.39
CA ALA A 588 36.33 -15.53 -14.22
C ALA A 588 35.03 -16.35 -14.11
N ILE A 589 33.89 -15.76 -14.48
CA ILE A 589 32.58 -16.42 -14.39
C ILE A 589 32.37 -17.42 -15.53
N PHE A 590 32.64 -17.01 -16.78
CA PHE A 590 32.32 -17.81 -17.97
C PHE A 590 33.45 -18.75 -18.42
N SER A 591 34.61 -18.75 -17.73
CA SER A 591 35.66 -19.75 -17.93
C SER A 591 35.42 -21.07 -17.21
N ALA A 592 34.44 -21.13 -16.29
CA ALA A 592 34.14 -22.35 -15.55
C ALA A 592 33.55 -23.45 -16.46
N ALA A 593 33.92 -24.70 -16.19
CA ALA A 593 33.66 -25.83 -17.08
C ALA A 593 32.17 -26.20 -17.13
N SER A 594 31.47 -26.10 -15.99
CA SER A 594 30.07 -26.53 -15.87
C SER A 594 29.09 -25.34 -15.71
N GLU A 595 27.85 -25.48 -16.21
CA GLU A 595 26.79 -24.46 -16.03
C GLU A 595 26.48 -24.13 -14.56
N PRO A 596 26.42 -25.11 -13.63
CA PRO A 596 26.18 -24.83 -12.21
C PRO A 596 27.29 -23.98 -11.58
N GLU A 597 28.56 -24.21 -11.95
CA GLU A 597 29.69 -23.40 -11.48
C GLU A 597 29.60 -21.97 -12.02
N ARG A 598 29.27 -21.80 -13.31
CA ARG A 598 29.02 -20.48 -13.91
C ARG A 598 27.88 -19.76 -13.20
N ALA A 599 26.79 -20.45 -12.92
CA ALA A 599 25.64 -19.91 -12.19
C ALA A 599 26.04 -19.47 -10.77
N LYS A 600 26.80 -20.30 -10.04
CA LYS A 600 27.28 -19.96 -8.70
C LYS A 600 28.19 -18.73 -8.69
N ALA A 601 29.20 -18.69 -9.55
CA ALA A 601 30.11 -17.55 -9.66
C ALA A 601 29.38 -16.26 -10.10
N PHE A 602 28.35 -16.39 -10.94
CA PHE A 602 27.52 -15.26 -11.34
C PHE A 602 26.66 -14.73 -10.18
N LEU A 603 26.09 -15.61 -9.34
CA LEU A 603 25.34 -15.21 -8.15
C LEU A 603 26.21 -14.51 -7.11
N GLU A 604 27.48 -14.93 -6.94
CA GLU A 604 28.42 -14.28 -6.02
C GLU A 604 28.85 -12.88 -6.49
N ALA A 605 28.87 -12.63 -7.80
CA ALA A 605 29.20 -11.32 -8.37
C ALA A 605 28.02 -10.35 -8.44
N LEU A 606 26.79 -10.83 -8.20
CA LEU A 606 25.54 -10.10 -8.39
C LEU A 606 25.24 -9.02 -7.32
N PRO A 607 25.54 -9.23 -6.02
CA PRO A 607 25.22 -8.25 -4.97
C PRO A 607 25.86 -6.88 -5.24
N GLU A 608 27.14 -6.86 -5.63
CA GLU A 608 27.86 -5.62 -6.00
C GLU A 608 27.22 -4.92 -7.21
N ALA A 609 26.75 -5.69 -8.20
CA ALA A 609 26.08 -5.13 -9.37
C ALA A 609 24.67 -4.57 -9.08
N LEU A 610 24.04 -5.02 -7.99
CA LEU A 610 22.70 -4.61 -7.58
C LEU A 610 22.69 -3.60 -6.42
N GLU A 611 23.84 -3.27 -5.82
CA GLU A 611 23.96 -2.26 -4.76
C GLU A 611 23.25 -0.93 -5.09
N PRO A 612 23.41 -0.34 -6.29
CA PRO A 612 22.74 0.92 -6.64
C PRO A 612 21.20 0.85 -6.65
N LEU A 613 20.64 -0.37 -6.63
CA LEU A 613 19.21 -0.64 -6.67
C LEU A 613 18.68 -1.26 -5.36
N GLY A 614 19.45 -1.15 -4.27
CA GLY A 614 19.10 -1.65 -2.94
C GLY A 614 19.52 -3.10 -2.68
N GLY A 615 20.42 -3.64 -3.50
CA GLY A 615 21.02 -4.97 -3.31
C GLY A 615 20.06 -6.14 -3.48
N ALA A 616 20.59 -7.33 -3.22
CA ALA A 616 19.84 -8.58 -3.14
C ALA A 616 19.96 -9.13 -1.70
N PRO A 617 18.86 -9.11 -0.91
CA PRO A 617 18.86 -9.71 0.42
C PRO A 617 19.27 -11.18 0.38
N ALA A 618 20.02 -11.62 1.39
CA ALA A 618 20.42 -13.02 1.51
C ALA A 618 19.19 -13.93 1.56
N GLY A 619 19.14 -14.94 0.70
CA GLY A 619 18.03 -15.90 0.61
C GLY A 619 16.92 -15.56 -0.40
N ASP A 620 16.92 -14.37 -1.02
CA ASP A 620 15.94 -14.03 -2.08
C ASP A 620 16.35 -14.56 -3.46
N LEU A 621 17.60 -14.99 -3.62
CA LEU A 621 18.16 -15.59 -4.81
C LEU A 621 18.96 -16.83 -4.41
N VAL A 622 18.54 -18.01 -4.88
CA VAL A 622 19.08 -19.30 -4.44
C VAL A 622 19.43 -20.18 -5.64
N LEU A 623 20.56 -20.87 -5.53
CA LEU A 623 21.01 -21.85 -6.51
C LEU A 623 20.31 -23.19 -6.26
N GLY A 624 19.55 -23.69 -7.24
CA GLY A 624 19.01 -25.04 -7.25
C GLY A 624 19.95 -26.05 -7.93
N LYS A 625 19.44 -27.25 -8.22
CA LYS A 625 20.21 -28.28 -8.95
C LYS A 625 20.37 -27.97 -10.45
N THR A 626 19.33 -27.43 -11.07
CA THR A 626 19.28 -27.14 -12.53
C THR A 626 18.79 -25.73 -12.86
N LYS A 627 18.31 -24.99 -11.86
CA LYS A 627 17.64 -23.70 -12.01
C LYS A 627 18.06 -22.74 -10.91
N ILE A 628 18.00 -21.45 -11.20
CA ILE A 628 18.07 -20.37 -10.21
C ILE A 628 16.66 -20.03 -9.77
N PHE A 629 16.49 -19.94 -8.45
CA PHE A 629 15.24 -19.59 -7.79
C PHE A 629 15.33 -18.17 -7.28
N ALA A 630 14.43 -17.30 -7.72
CA ALA A 630 14.44 -15.89 -7.38
C ALA A 630 13.06 -15.42 -6.89
N LYS A 631 13.05 -14.60 -5.84
CA LYS A 631 11.83 -13.86 -5.45
C LYS A 631 11.55 -12.72 -6.43
N GLN A 632 10.29 -12.32 -6.49
CA GLN A 632 9.82 -11.31 -7.45
C GLN A 632 10.52 -9.94 -7.27
N ALA A 633 10.82 -9.55 -6.02
CA ALA A 633 11.51 -8.29 -5.73
C ALA A 633 12.92 -8.23 -6.36
N VAL A 634 13.69 -9.32 -6.28
CA VAL A 634 15.03 -9.39 -6.87
C VAL A 634 14.96 -9.45 -8.40
N MET A 635 13.96 -10.14 -8.96
CA MET A 635 13.76 -10.18 -10.42
C MET A 635 13.49 -8.79 -11.00
N ILE A 636 12.65 -7.98 -10.34
CA ILE A 636 12.37 -6.59 -10.75
C ILE A 636 13.67 -5.77 -10.74
N ARG A 637 14.50 -5.91 -9.70
CA ARG A 637 15.81 -5.22 -9.63
C ARG A 637 16.76 -5.69 -10.73
N LEU A 638 16.80 -6.98 -11.03
CA LEU A 638 17.63 -7.55 -12.09
C LEU A 638 17.24 -7.05 -13.48
N ASP A 639 15.94 -6.99 -13.79
CA ASP A 639 15.46 -6.44 -15.05
C ASP A 639 15.77 -4.93 -15.14
N LYS A 640 15.59 -4.17 -14.05
CA LYS A 640 15.96 -2.75 -14.01
C LYS A 640 17.46 -2.52 -14.19
N ALA A 641 18.31 -3.33 -13.55
CA ALA A 641 19.76 -3.28 -13.70
C ALA A 641 20.17 -3.57 -15.15
N ARG A 642 19.52 -4.54 -15.78
CA ARG A 642 19.72 -4.88 -17.19
C ARG A 642 19.34 -3.71 -18.10
N ASP A 643 18.19 -3.07 -17.88
CA ASP A 643 17.75 -1.93 -18.70
C ASP A 643 18.71 -0.74 -18.60
N MET A 644 19.24 -0.47 -17.40
CA MET A 644 20.29 0.53 -17.20
C MET A 644 21.58 0.16 -17.93
N ALA A 645 22.03 -1.09 -17.82
CA ALA A 645 23.23 -1.56 -18.50
C ALA A 645 23.08 -1.50 -20.04
N VAL A 646 21.95 -1.94 -20.57
CA VAL A 646 21.62 -1.86 -22.01
C VAL A 646 21.65 -0.41 -22.48
N SER A 647 21.09 0.52 -21.70
CA SER A 647 21.09 1.95 -22.02
C SER A 647 22.52 2.51 -22.14
N THR A 648 23.42 2.14 -21.23
CA THR A 648 24.84 2.54 -21.28
C THR A 648 25.52 2.03 -22.55
N TYR A 649 25.36 0.75 -22.89
CA TYR A 649 25.94 0.19 -24.11
C TYR A 649 25.30 0.77 -25.39
N ALA A 650 24.02 1.09 -25.36
CA ALA A 650 23.35 1.79 -26.46
C ALA A 650 23.97 3.18 -26.67
N ILE A 651 24.28 3.92 -25.59
CA ILE A 651 24.98 5.21 -25.68
C ILE A 651 26.37 5.04 -26.30
N ASP A 652 27.13 4.00 -25.93
CA ASP A 652 28.45 3.74 -26.54
C ASP A 652 28.34 3.48 -28.04
N ILE A 653 27.40 2.62 -28.46
CA ILE A 653 27.13 2.35 -29.87
C ILE A 653 26.72 3.64 -30.59
N GLN A 654 25.80 4.41 -30.01
CA GLN A 654 25.37 5.69 -30.55
C GLN A 654 26.52 6.69 -30.65
N ARG A 655 27.41 6.75 -29.66
CA ARG A 655 28.60 7.62 -29.64
C ARG A 655 29.54 7.26 -30.78
N VAL A 656 29.84 5.97 -30.94
CA VAL A 656 30.71 5.47 -32.02
C VAL A 656 30.07 5.75 -33.38
N TRP A 657 28.78 5.46 -33.54
CA TRP A 657 28.05 5.68 -34.79
C TRP A 657 27.92 7.16 -35.15
N ARG A 658 27.54 8.02 -34.19
CA ARG A 658 27.48 9.48 -34.38
C ARG A 658 28.86 10.04 -34.74
N GLY A 659 29.91 9.57 -34.05
CA GLY A 659 31.29 9.92 -34.37
C GLY A 659 31.72 9.48 -35.77
N TYR A 660 31.39 8.24 -36.16
CA TYR A 660 31.64 7.73 -37.51
C TYR A 660 30.91 8.58 -38.57
N ARG A 661 29.62 8.84 -38.37
CA ARG A 661 28.80 9.66 -39.27
C ARG A 661 29.35 11.08 -39.39
N ALA A 662 29.76 11.69 -38.28
CA ALA A 662 30.35 13.03 -38.28
C ALA A 662 31.70 13.05 -39.00
N ARG A 663 32.60 12.10 -38.74
CA ARG A 663 33.89 11.98 -39.43
C ARG A 663 33.71 11.75 -40.94
N LYS A 664 32.75 10.92 -41.34
CA LYS A 664 32.42 10.68 -42.76
C LYS A 664 31.93 11.96 -43.44
N LYS A 665 31.02 12.70 -42.81
CA LYS A 665 30.56 14.01 -43.31
C LYS A 665 31.70 15.03 -43.39
N LEU A 666 32.56 15.09 -42.35
CA LEU A 666 33.69 16.01 -42.30
C LEU A 666 34.74 15.68 -43.37
N ALA A 667 35.03 14.40 -43.63
CA ALA A 667 35.94 13.99 -44.70
C ALA A 667 35.48 14.51 -46.08
N THR A 668 34.18 14.39 -46.40
CA THR A 668 33.60 14.97 -47.62
C THR A 668 33.72 16.49 -47.65
N CYS A 669 33.46 17.16 -46.53
CA CYS A 669 33.56 18.62 -46.44
C CYS A 669 35.01 19.12 -46.51
N LYS A 670 35.98 18.35 -45.99
CA LYS A 670 37.40 18.72 -45.92
C LYS A 670 38.00 18.90 -47.31
N VAL A 671 37.64 18.07 -48.29
CA VAL A 671 38.10 18.21 -49.68
C VAL A 671 37.75 19.59 -50.24
N VAL A 672 36.47 19.96 -50.16
CA VAL A 672 35.98 21.27 -50.64
C VAL A 672 36.51 22.42 -49.78
N PHE A 673 36.68 22.21 -48.48
CA PHE A 673 37.29 23.20 -47.60
C PHE A 673 38.76 23.47 -47.96
N ASP A 674 39.54 22.42 -48.26
CA ASP A 674 40.94 22.55 -48.67
C ASP A 674 41.03 23.26 -50.05
N GLU A 675 40.11 22.96 -50.99
CA GLU A 675 39.96 23.70 -52.26
C GLU A 675 39.65 25.20 -52.03
N LEU A 676 38.66 25.51 -51.19
CA LEU A 676 38.27 26.88 -50.85
C LEU A 676 39.41 27.62 -50.14
N LYS A 677 40.09 26.96 -49.21
CA LYS A 677 41.25 27.51 -48.49
C LYS A 677 42.41 27.78 -49.44
N ALA A 678 42.70 26.87 -50.37
CA ALA A 678 43.73 27.06 -51.39
C ALA A 678 43.37 28.19 -52.35
N TRP A 679 42.10 28.35 -52.70
CA TRP A 679 41.64 29.50 -53.48
C TRP A 679 41.81 30.81 -52.69
N CYS A 680 41.35 30.87 -51.44
CA CYS A 680 41.51 32.05 -50.57
C CYS A 680 42.98 32.44 -50.39
N ALA A 681 43.88 31.47 -50.19
CA ALA A 681 45.31 31.74 -50.06
C ALA A 681 45.91 32.33 -51.35
N ARG A 682 45.52 31.82 -52.52
CA ARG A 682 45.96 32.35 -53.84
C ARG A 682 45.34 33.72 -54.15
N ASN A 683 44.22 34.04 -53.54
CA ASN A 683 43.41 35.22 -53.83
C ASN A 683 43.21 36.15 -52.62
N ASP A 684 44.12 36.08 -51.63
CA ASP A 684 44.14 36.93 -50.42
C ASP A 684 44.16 38.43 -50.76
N PHE A 685 44.67 38.77 -51.93
CA PHE A 685 44.64 40.12 -52.49
C PHE A 685 43.24 40.75 -52.45
N TYR A 686 42.18 40.01 -52.81
CA TYR A 686 40.83 40.57 -52.89
C TYR A 686 40.14 40.79 -51.53
N THR A 687 40.75 40.30 -50.45
CA THR A 687 40.24 40.52 -49.09
C THR A 687 40.81 41.76 -48.42
N LYS A 688 41.78 42.44 -49.05
CA LYS A 688 42.38 43.67 -48.52
C LYS A 688 41.60 44.91 -48.97
N PRO A 689 41.37 45.90 -48.08
CA PRO A 689 40.73 47.16 -48.45
C PRO A 689 41.50 47.87 -49.59
N GLY A 690 40.80 48.42 -50.58
CA GLY A 690 41.40 49.10 -51.74
C GLY A 690 41.96 48.20 -52.84
N SER A 691 41.85 46.87 -52.71
CA SER A 691 42.31 45.91 -53.73
C SER A 691 41.17 45.54 -54.68
N THR A 692 41.34 45.83 -55.97
CA THR A 692 40.31 45.56 -57.00
C THR A 692 40.71 44.40 -57.92
N ALA A 693 39.72 43.67 -58.44
CA ALA A 693 39.92 42.55 -59.36
C ALA A 693 40.71 42.96 -60.61
N VAL A 694 40.50 44.21 -61.05
CA VAL A 694 41.14 44.80 -62.23
C VAL A 694 42.63 45.02 -62.05
N GLN A 695 43.08 45.41 -60.85
CA GLN A 695 44.51 45.60 -60.56
C GLN A 695 45.30 44.30 -60.73
N LYS A 696 44.70 43.14 -60.40
CA LYS A 696 45.34 41.83 -60.50
C LYS A 696 45.18 41.16 -61.86
N LEU A 697 43.98 41.22 -62.46
CA LEU A 697 43.63 40.45 -63.67
C LEU A 697 43.57 41.27 -64.96
N LYS A 698 43.57 42.60 -64.87
CA LYS A 698 43.58 43.61 -65.96
C LYS A 698 42.40 43.57 -66.95
N GLU A 699 42.00 42.40 -67.41
CA GLU A 699 40.94 42.21 -68.41
C GLU A 699 39.62 41.69 -67.78
N PRO A 700 38.45 42.21 -68.19
CA PRO A 700 37.14 41.75 -67.70
C PRO A 700 36.89 40.25 -67.91
N SER A 701 37.36 39.69 -69.03
CA SER A 701 37.22 38.26 -69.34
C SER A 701 37.97 37.36 -68.36
N ALA A 702 39.16 37.79 -67.89
CA ALA A 702 39.95 37.08 -66.89
C ALA A 702 39.29 37.13 -65.50
N ILE A 703 38.67 38.27 -65.14
CA ILE A 703 37.91 38.42 -63.89
C ILE A 703 36.71 37.47 -63.86
N ARG A 704 35.94 37.39 -64.96
CA ARG A 704 34.80 36.46 -65.09
C ARG A 704 35.25 34.99 -65.01
N SER A 705 36.37 34.63 -65.63
CA SER A 705 36.93 33.27 -65.58
C SER A 705 37.29 32.85 -64.14
N GLU A 706 37.91 33.75 -63.37
CA GLU A 706 38.26 33.46 -61.98
C GLU A 706 37.01 33.44 -61.06
N ALA A 707 36.03 34.31 -61.31
CA ALA A 707 34.75 34.28 -60.60
C ALA A 707 33.96 32.97 -60.85
N ALA A 708 34.00 32.44 -62.08
CA ALA A 708 33.36 31.16 -62.43
C ALA A 708 33.97 29.96 -61.68
N LYS A 709 35.30 29.94 -61.48
CA LYS A 709 35.97 28.89 -60.69
C LYS A 709 35.53 28.92 -59.22
N VAL A 710 35.37 30.12 -58.66
CA VAL A 710 34.86 30.29 -57.29
C VAL A 710 33.41 29.87 -57.19
N GLU A 711 32.59 30.21 -58.18
CA GLU A 711 31.20 29.80 -58.24
C GLU A 711 31.05 28.28 -58.21
N GLU A 712 31.91 27.55 -58.92
CA GLU A 712 31.92 26.09 -58.88
C GLU A 712 32.23 25.55 -57.47
N ILE A 713 33.22 26.14 -56.77
CA ILE A 713 33.57 25.77 -55.40
C ILE A 713 32.41 26.11 -54.44
N CYS A 714 31.75 27.26 -54.62
CA CYS A 714 30.58 27.67 -53.85
C CYS A 714 29.38 26.74 -54.04
N LYS A 715 29.10 26.30 -55.28
CA LYS A 715 28.06 25.30 -55.60
C LYS A 715 28.35 23.95 -54.98
N LYS A 716 29.61 23.49 -55.03
CA LYS A 716 30.05 22.28 -54.32
C LYS A 716 29.84 22.42 -52.81
N ALA A 717 30.09 23.60 -52.25
CA ALA A 717 29.88 23.89 -50.82
C ALA A 717 28.40 24.01 -50.42
N GLU A 718 27.47 24.22 -51.36
CA GLU A 718 26.01 24.19 -51.13
C GLU A 718 25.46 22.79 -50.94
N GLY A 719 25.97 21.83 -51.71
CA GLY A 719 25.56 20.43 -51.61
C GLY A 719 26.14 19.68 -50.41
N LEU A 720 26.91 20.34 -49.54
CA LEU A 720 27.57 19.68 -48.41
C LEU A 720 26.64 19.54 -47.20
N PRO A 721 26.78 18.44 -46.44
CA PRO A 721 25.95 18.19 -45.26
C PRO A 721 26.29 19.08 -44.04
N LEU A 722 27.30 19.95 -44.14
CA LEU A 722 27.73 20.90 -43.12
C LEU A 722 28.15 22.23 -43.76
N PRO A 723 27.82 23.39 -43.16
CA PRO A 723 28.23 24.70 -43.69
C PRO A 723 29.74 24.91 -43.55
N LEU A 724 30.39 25.45 -44.59
CA LEU A 724 31.81 25.77 -44.57
C LEU A 724 32.09 27.18 -44.01
N PRO A 725 33.16 27.37 -43.20
CA PRO A 725 33.61 28.69 -42.76
C PRO A 725 34.00 29.59 -43.94
N ARG A 726 33.78 30.91 -43.81
CA ARG A 726 34.15 31.96 -44.79
C ARG A 726 33.48 31.85 -46.18
N ARG A 727 32.56 30.90 -46.39
CA ARG A 727 31.79 30.79 -47.64
C ARG A 727 31.07 32.09 -48.01
N LYS A 728 30.40 32.74 -47.05
CA LYS A 728 29.70 34.01 -47.29
C LYS A 728 30.65 35.16 -47.64
N GLU A 729 31.86 35.17 -47.10
CA GLU A 729 32.87 36.17 -47.43
C GLU A 729 33.36 35.98 -48.88
N VAL A 730 33.64 34.73 -49.27
CA VAL A 730 34.07 34.39 -50.63
C VAL A 730 32.96 34.67 -51.65
N GLU A 731 31.70 34.43 -51.31
CA GLU A 731 30.56 34.79 -52.18
C GLU A 731 30.46 36.31 -52.38
N LYS A 732 30.71 37.12 -51.34
CA LYS A 732 30.75 38.58 -51.46
C LYS A 732 31.91 39.03 -52.36
N VAL A 733 33.08 38.40 -52.23
CA VAL A 733 34.24 38.68 -53.10
C VAL A 733 33.92 38.34 -54.55
N LYS A 734 33.29 37.19 -54.81
CA LYS A 734 32.80 36.81 -56.15
C LYS A 734 31.83 37.86 -56.71
N GLN A 735 30.80 38.25 -55.94
CA GLN A 735 29.83 39.26 -56.37
C GLN A 735 30.49 40.61 -56.67
N ARG A 736 31.46 41.01 -55.85
CA ARG A 736 32.28 42.20 -56.10
C ARG A 736 33.06 42.07 -57.42
N MET A 737 33.74 40.95 -57.65
CA MET A 737 34.48 40.69 -58.90
C MET A 737 33.57 40.75 -60.15
N GLU A 738 32.37 40.17 -60.07
CA GLU A 738 31.40 40.20 -61.18
C GLU A 738 30.87 41.61 -61.44
N ASN A 739 30.60 42.38 -60.38
CA ASN A 739 30.15 43.77 -60.49
C ASN A 739 31.25 44.67 -61.05
N GLU A 740 32.50 44.49 -60.63
CA GLU A 740 33.65 45.18 -61.21
C GLU A 740 33.80 44.85 -62.70
N ALA A 741 33.72 43.58 -63.09
CA ALA A 741 33.81 43.18 -64.50
C ALA A 741 32.69 43.80 -65.37
N LYS A 742 31.45 43.81 -64.86
CA LYS A 742 30.31 44.46 -65.53
C LYS A 742 30.50 45.97 -65.64
N GLU A 743 30.92 46.64 -64.57
CA GLU A 743 31.06 48.09 -64.57
C GLU A 743 32.20 48.54 -65.51
N ILE A 744 33.30 47.79 -65.62
CA ILE A 744 34.37 48.11 -66.59
C ILE A 744 33.85 48.05 -68.03
N GLU A 745 33.06 47.02 -68.36
CA GLU A 745 32.46 46.90 -69.70
C GLU A 745 31.47 48.05 -69.97
N LEU A 746 30.68 48.44 -68.96
CA LEU A 746 29.77 49.58 -69.04
C LEU A 746 30.53 50.91 -69.17
N LEU A 747 31.59 51.13 -68.40
CA LEU A 747 32.43 52.33 -68.49
C LEU A 747 33.07 52.47 -69.88
N LYS A 748 33.54 51.36 -70.46
CA LYS A 748 34.04 51.32 -71.84
C LYS A 748 32.95 51.69 -72.87
N ALA A 749 31.69 51.31 -72.63
CA ALA A 749 30.57 51.68 -73.49
C ALA A 749 30.15 53.16 -73.32
N ILE A 750 30.03 53.62 -72.06
CA ILE A 750 29.60 54.97 -71.67
C ILE A 750 30.64 56.03 -72.03
N THR A 751 31.90 55.66 -72.29
CA THR A 751 32.94 56.57 -72.81
C THR A 751 32.48 57.30 -74.09
N LYS A 752 31.50 56.76 -74.83
CA LYS A 752 30.91 57.36 -76.02
C LYS A 752 29.58 58.11 -75.77
N SER A 753 29.01 58.06 -74.57
CA SER A 753 27.75 58.73 -74.24
C SER A 753 27.90 60.25 -74.16
N ILE A 754 26.80 60.96 -74.42
CA ILE A 754 26.68 62.42 -74.44
C ILE A 754 25.85 62.91 -73.24
N ASP A 755 25.14 62.02 -72.54
CA ASP A 755 24.26 62.37 -71.42
C ASP A 755 25.09 62.66 -70.15
N PRO A 756 25.05 63.91 -69.62
CA PRO A 756 25.77 64.29 -68.41
C PRO A 756 25.34 63.49 -67.17
N ILE A 757 24.07 63.10 -67.07
CA ILE A 757 23.50 62.38 -65.92
C ILE A 757 24.01 60.94 -65.93
N GLU A 758 24.07 60.32 -67.11
CA GLU A 758 24.60 58.97 -67.28
C GLU A 758 26.10 58.89 -66.93
N ILE A 759 26.88 59.91 -67.33
CA ILE A 759 28.31 60.02 -67.02
C ILE A 759 28.52 60.23 -65.51
N GLU A 760 27.77 61.13 -64.88
CA GLU A 760 27.86 61.38 -63.43
C GLU A 760 27.52 60.12 -62.62
N SER A 761 26.44 59.43 -62.99
CA SER A 761 26.03 58.17 -62.37
C SER A 761 27.08 57.07 -62.56
N ALA A 762 27.70 56.97 -63.73
CA ALA A 762 28.77 56.00 -63.99
C ALA A 762 30.05 56.29 -63.17
N VAL A 763 30.45 57.56 -63.05
CA VAL A 763 31.59 57.96 -62.21
C VAL A 763 31.30 57.72 -60.72
N ALA A 764 30.07 57.92 -60.26
CA ALA A 764 29.63 57.60 -58.90
C ALA A 764 29.70 56.09 -58.62
N ARG A 765 29.17 55.23 -59.52
CA ARG A 765 29.26 53.76 -59.39
C ARG A 765 30.70 53.26 -59.41
N ALA A 766 31.56 53.83 -60.27
CA ALA A 766 32.98 53.51 -60.30
C ALA A 766 33.69 53.90 -59.00
N LYS A 767 33.27 55.00 -58.36
CA LYS A 767 33.75 55.42 -57.04
C LYS A 767 33.32 54.46 -55.94
N ASP A 768 32.07 53.99 -55.95
CA ASP A 768 31.55 53.03 -54.97
C ASP A 768 32.25 51.65 -55.06
N LEU A 769 32.72 51.27 -56.25
CA LEU A 769 33.49 50.04 -56.48
C LEU A 769 35.01 50.21 -56.32
N GLU A 770 35.49 51.38 -55.88
CA GLU A 770 36.92 51.73 -55.73
C GLU A 770 37.72 51.70 -57.05
N LEU A 771 37.06 51.86 -58.21
CA LEU A 771 37.64 51.80 -59.56
C LEU A 771 38.15 53.16 -60.10
N GLN A 772 38.37 54.14 -59.23
CA GLN A 772 38.74 55.52 -59.61
C GLN A 772 40.08 55.63 -60.35
N SER A 773 40.94 54.61 -60.24
CA SER A 773 42.27 54.55 -60.87
C SER A 773 42.23 54.10 -62.34
N LEU A 774 41.06 53.75 -62.88
CA LEU A 774 40.92 53.36 -64.28
C LEU A 774 41.02 54.57 -65.23
N PRO A 775 41.76 54.45 -66.35
CA PRO A 775 41.91 55.54 -67.31
C PRO A 775 40.57 55.98 -67.91
N GLU A 776 39.61 55.08 -68.07
CA GLU A 776 38.25 55.37 -68.54
C GLU A 776 37.51 56.34 -67.62
N VAL A 777 37.71 56.25 -66.29
CA VAL A 777 37.09 57.15 -65.30
C VAL A 777 37.70 58.55 -65.40
N GLY A 778 39.00 58.66 -65.62
CA GLY A 778 39.68 59.95 -65.85
C GLY A 778 39.17 60.66 -67.11
N VAL A 779 38.99 59.91 -68.21
CA VAL A 779 38.41 60.44 -69.46
C VAL A 779 36.97 60.91 -69.25
N LEU A 780 36.16 60.14 -68.52
CA LEU A 780 34.77 60.50 -68.20
C LEU A 780 34.68 61.71 -67.26
N GLN A 781 35.57 61.84 -66.27
CA GLN A 781 35.63 63.01 -65.38
C GLN A 781 36.03 64.29 -66.11
N GLU A 782 37.03 64.21 -67.00
CA GLU A 782 37.42 65.35 -67.82
C GLU A 782 36.27 65.77 -68.74
N ARG A 783 35.61 64.80 -69.40
CA ARG A 783 34.42 65.05 -70.22
C ARG A 783 33.29 65.65 -69.41
N PHE A 784 32.97 65.11 -68.23
CA PHE A 784 31.97 65.67 -67.34
C PHE A 784 32.29 67.10 -66.93
N SER A 785 33.56 67.44 -66.65
CA SER A 785 33.96 68.81 -66.33
C SER A 785 33.77 69.79 -67.50
N LYS A 786 33.95 69.32 -68.73
CA LYS A 786 33.71 70.09 -69.96
C LYS A 786 32.21 70.28 -70.19
N LEU A 787 31.41 69.22 -70.07
CA LEU A 787 29.95 69.25 -70.18
C LEU A 787 29.31 70.09 -69.05
N SER A 788 29.78 69.95 -67.80
CA SER A 788 29.32 70.75 -66.65
C SER A 788 29.62 72.24 -66.79
N LYS A 789 30.71 72.64 -67.48
CA LYS A 789 30.95 74.05 -67.82
C LYS A 789 29.98 74.58 -68.88
N GLN A 790 29.47 73.70 -69.74
CA GLN A 790 28.47 74.02 -70.74
C GLN A 790 27.05 73.99 -70.18
N LEU A 791 26.78 73.28 -69.06
CA LEU A 791 25.45 73.20 -68.45
C LEU A 791 24.87 74.55 -67.99
N PRO A 792 25.62 75.47 -67.33
CA PRO A 792 25.14 76.81 -67.00
C PRO A 792 24.89 77.66 -68.24
N LEU A 793 25.66 77.46 -69.31
CA LEU A 793 25.48 78.16 -70.57
C LEU A 793 24.24 77.65 -71.31
N ILE A 794 24.04 76.32 -71.34
CA ILE A 794 22.84 75.68 -71.89
C ILE A 794 21.64 76.07 -71.04
N LYS A 795 21.70 75.97 -69.71
CA LYS A 795 20.62 76.45 -68.82
C LYS A 795 20.36 77.94 -69.00
N ALA A 796 21.37 78.79 -69.12
CA ALA A 796 21.17 80.22 -69.37
C ALA A 796 20.59 80.46 -70.78
N ILE A 797 20.94 79.66 -71.79
CA ILE A 797 20.32 79.72 -73.12
C ILE A 797 18.88 79.19 -73.07
N THR A 798 18.59 78.10 -72.36
CA THR A 798 17.23 77.59 -72.19
C THR A 798 16.38 78.57 -71.39
N THR A 799 16.91 79.12 -70.29
CA THR A 799 16.25 80.13 -69.47
C THR A 799 16.13 81.47 -70.21
N ALA A 800 17.08 81.88 -71.05
CA ALA A 800 16.94 83.06 -71.91
C ALA A 800 15.96 82.82 -73.07
N LEU A 801 15.89 81.60 -73.62
CA LEU A 801 14.86 81.20 -74.60
C LEU A 801 13.48 81.11 -73.95
N ASP A 802 13.40 80.69 -72.68
CA ASP A 802 12.17 80.64 -71.89
C ASP A 802 11.74 82.07 -71.45
N GLU A 803 12.69 82.96 -71.11
CA GLU A 803 12.45 84.37 -70.75
C GLU A 803 12.16 85.27 -71.98
N GLU A 804 12.71 84.98 -73.16
CA GLU A 804 12.30 85.60 -74.44
C GLU A 804 10.93 85.09 -74.93
N ALA A 805 10.47 83.93 -74.43
CA ALA A 805 9.12 83.41 -74.71
C ALA A 805 8.02 84.06 -73.83
N GLU A 806 8.36 84.72 -72.72
CA GLU A 806 7.41 85.40 -71.83
C GLU A 806 7.04 86.83 -72.27
N GLY A 807 7.71 87.38 -73.29
CA GLY A 807 7.51 88.75 -73.80
C GLY A 807 6.58 88.94 -75.00
N SER A 808 5.94 87.88 -75.52
CA SER A 808 5.00 87.99 -76.66
C SER A 808 3.61 87.45 -76.31
N THR A 809 2.65 88.36 -76.25
CA THR A 809 1.26 88.19 -75.79
C THR A 809 0.35 87.42 -76.75
N GLU A 810 0.93 86.56 -77.61
CA GLU A 810 0.20 85.61 -78.46
C GLU A 810 0.61 84.13 -78.24
N PHE A 811 1.63 83.84 -77.41
CA PHE A 811 2.01 82.45 -77.06
C PHE A 811 1.43 81.94 -75.74
N ALA A 812 0.88 82.83 -74.91
CA ALA A 812 0.23 82.48 -73.63
C ALA A 812 -1.07 81.67 -73.77
N PHE A 813 -1.62 81.51 -74.98
CA PHE A 813 -2.77 80.64 -75.25
C PHE A 813 -2.37 79.23 -75.71
N ILE A 814 -1.14 79.04 -76.21
CA ILE A 814 -0.62 77.74 -76.68
C ILE A 814 0.08 76.99 -75.54
N VAL A 815 0.72 77.69 -74.59
CA VAL A 815 1.40 77.05 -73.45
C VAL A 815 0.42 76.59 -72.36
N THR A 816 -0.73 77.24 -72.19
CA THR A 816 -1.82 76.75 -71.31
C THR A 816 -2.55 75.53 -71.89
N ALA A 817 -2.52 75.32 -73.21
CA ALA A 817 -3.03 74.10 -73.85
C ALA A 817 -2.05 72.91 -73.76
N PHE A 818 -0.73 73.15 -73.63
CA PHE A 818 0.29 72.09 -73.53
C PHE A 818 0.57 71.65 -72.08
N THR A 819 0.44 72.55 -71.10
CA THR A 819 0.56 72.20 -69.67
C THR A 819 -0.70 71.53 -69.09
N ALA A 820 -1.87 71.71 -69.71
CA ALA A 820 -3.06 70.90 -69.45
C ALA A 820 -2.99 69.47 -70.03
N TYR A 821 -2.09 69.22 -70.99
CA TYR A 821 -1.87 67.88 -71.59
C TYR A 821 -0.93 66.99 -70.75
N GLN A 822 0.11 67.58 -70.13
CA GLN A 822 1.08 66.84 -69.29
C GLN A 822 0.56 66.48 -67.88
N SER A 823 -0.42 67.22 -67.33
CA SER A 823 -1.10 66.82 -66.08
C SER A 823 -2.12 65.69 -66.24
N SER A 824 -2.41 65.25 -67.47
CA SER A 824 -3.34 64.13 -67.76
C SER A 824 -2.66 62.75 -67.90
N LYS A 825 -1.32 62.67 -67.84
CA LYS A 825 -0.56 61.40 -67.95
C LYS A 825 0.18 60.97 -66.68
N TRP A 826 -0.01 61.68 -65.55
CA TRP A 826 0.63 61.34 -64.27
C TRP A 826 -0.35 60.98 -63.14
N ARG A 827 -1.62 60.68 -63.45
CA ARG A 827 -2.58 59.99 -62.55
C ARG A 827 -3.68 59.24 -63.33
N ALA A 828 -3.37 58.05 -63.86
CA ALA A 828 -4.26 56.88 -63.92
C ALA A 828 -3.67 55.78 -64.84
N GLY A 829 -3.49 54.57 -64.29
CA GLY A 829 -3.13 53.34 -65.00
C GLY A 829 -1.70 52.90 -64.72
N HIS A 830 -1.39 51.85 -63.97
CA HIS A 830 -2.13 50.63 -63.65
C HIS A 830 -1.68 50.18 -62.25
N ALA A 831 -2.59 50.06 -61.28
CA ALA A 831 -3.48 48.93 -61.08
C ALA A 831 -2.73 47.65 -60.65
N ARG A 832 -2.92 47.31 -59.37
CA ARG A 832 -2.82 45.95 -58.83
C ARG A 832 -3.57 44.99 -59.77
N GLN A 833 -3.03 43.80 -59.99
CA GLN A 833 -3.74 42.55 -59.65
C GLN A 833 -2.88 41.29 -59.86
N VAL A 834 -3.06 40.40 -58.89
CA VAL A 834 -2.68 38.99 -58.79
C VAL A 834 -3.56 38.17 -59.75
N PRO A 835 -3.16 36.97 -60.22
CA PRO A 835 -3.63 35.71 -59.60
C PRO A 835 -2.50 34.65 -59.49
N ASP A 836 -2.31 33.91 -58.38
CA ASP A 836 -2.97 32.65 -57.95
C ASP A 836 -2.81 31.50 -58.99
N ALA A 837 -2.40 30.26 -58.75
CA ALA A 837 -2.06 29.46 -57.55
C ALA A 837 -1.32 28.15 -57.98
N SER A 838 -0.78 27.44 -56.97
CA SER A 838 -0.36 26.02 -56.93
C SER A 838 0.97 25.63 -57.62
N THR A 839 1.90 24.85 -57.04
CA THR A 839 1.76 23.70 -56.12
C THR A 839 3.10 23.34 -55.44
N ALA A 840 3.01 22.71 -54.25
CA ALA A 840 3.94 21.74 -53.63
C ALA A 840 5.09 22.20 -52.69
N GLN A 841 5.12 21.53 -51.51
CA GLN A 841 6.04 21.53 -50.34
C GLN A 841 7.50 21.04 -50.67
N PRO A 842 8.50 20.86 -49.75
CA PRO A 842 8.52 20.90 -48.25
C PRO A 842 9.78 21.51 -47.55
N GLN A 843 9.80 21.39 -46.19
CA GLN A 843 10.93 21.39 -45.22
C GLN A 843 11.63 22.73 -44.86
N GLU A 844 12.08 23.04 -43.63
CA GLU A 844 12.00 22.51 -42.25
C GLU A 844 12.69 23.55 -41.30
N ALA A 845 12.42 23.48 -39.98
CA ALA A 845 13.29 23.88 -38.84
C ALA A 845 13.28 25.31 -38.21
N ARG A 846 12.55 25.40 -37.07
CA ARG A 846 13.00 25.64 -35.66
C ARG A 846 13.61 26.97 -35.14
N LEU A 847 12.98 27.43 -34.03
CA LEU A 847 13.48 28.04 -32.76
C LEU A 847 14.05 29.48 -32.86
N ASP A 848 13.82 30.45 -31.95
CA ASP A 848 13.34 30.51 -30.56
C ASP A 848 12.82 31.93 -30.26
N ALA A 849 11.91 32.06 -29.28
CA ALA A 849 11.88 33.10 -28.22
C ALA A 849 10.44 33.31 -27.69
N GLY A 850 10.25 33.03 -26.40
CA GLY A 850 8.97 33.11 -25.71
C GLY A 850 8.67 34.46 -25.06
N ALA A 851 7.38 34.78 -24.97
CA ALA A 851 6.83 35.84 -24.15
C ALA A 851 5.46 35.40 -23.59
N SER A 852 5.42 35.31 -22.25
CA SER A 852 4.39 35.81 -21.32
C SER A 852 2.87 35.80 -21.67
N THR A 853 2.12 35.08 -20.81
CA THR A 853 0.78 35.35 -20.18
C THR A 853 -0.52 35.33 -21.00
N PRO A 854 -1.73 35.10 -20.40
CA PRO A 854 -2.11 34.52 -19.09
C PRO A 854 -3.12 33.33 -19.16
N ALA A 855 -3.35 32.65 -18.04
CA ALA A 855 -4.23 31.48 -17.87
C ALA A 855 -5.64 31.85 -17.35
N PRO A 856 -6.69 31.05 -17.64
CA PRO A 856 -7.96 31.05 -16.91
C PRO A 856 -8.02 29.96 -15.81
N PRO A 857 -8.92 30.08 -14.81
CA PRO A 857 -8.71 29.55 -13.46
C PRO A 857 -9.13 28.08 -13.33
N GLY A 858 -8.18 27.24 -12.91
CA GLY A 858 -8.40 25.84 -12.54
C GLY A 858 -8.36 25.69 -11.02
N ALA A 859 -9.39 25.03 -10.49
CA ALA A 859 -9.71 24.89 -9.08
C ALA A 859 -8.58 24.31 -8.21
N SER A 860 -8.46 24.86 -7.01
CA SER A 860 -7.62 24.40 -5.91
C SER A 860 -7.97 22.98 -5.47
N PHE A 861 -6.98 22.08 -5.50
CA PHE A 861 -6.99 20.82 -4.78
C PHE A 861 -6.85 21.12 -3.27
N GLN A 862 -7.94 20.90 -2.53
CA GLN A 862 -7.92 20.74 -1.07
C GLN A 862 -7.53 19.29 -0.74
N PRO A 863 -6.80 19.02 0.35
CA PRO A 863 -6.74 17.67 0.91
C PRO A 863 -8.04 17.40 1.67
N GLY A 864 -9.02 16.81 0.98
CA GLY A 864 -10.23 16.28 1.59
C GLY A 864 -9.93 14.95 2.29
N LEU A 865 -9.87 14.98 3.63
CA LEU A 865 -10.10 13.80 4.46
C LEU A 865 -11.61 13.76 4.74
N GLU A 866 -12.38 13.25 3.77
CA GLU A 866 -13.82 13.05 3.94
C GLU A 866 -14.10 11.75 4.71
N HIS A 867 -14.57 11.94 5.94
CA HIS A 867 -15.79 11.33 6.50
C HIS A 867 -16.16 9.93 5.99
N ILE A 868 -15.82 8.91 6.78
CA ILE A 868 -16.64 7.69 6.87
C ILE A 868 -17.92 8.09 7.61
N LEU A 869 -18.99 8.35 6.87
CA LEU A 869 -20.35 8.33 7.38
C LEU A 869 -20.65 6.89 7.82
N LEU A 870 -20.70 6.67 9.14
CA LEU A 870 -21.37 5.51 9.72
C LEU A 870 -22.85 5.84 9.69
N ASP A 871 -23.59 5.25 8.74
CA ASP A 871 -25.03 5.14 8.85
C ASP A 871 -25.33 4.34 10.12
N ALA A 872 -25.93 5.00 11.11
CA ALA A 872 -26.46 4.35 12.29
C ALA A 872 -27.68 3.51 11.88
N PRO A 873 -27.71 2.19 12.15
CA PRO A 873 -28.96 1.45 12.08
C PRO A 873 -29.85 1.87 13.26
N ASP A 874 -31.12 2.14 13.01
CA ASP A 874 -32.15 2.31 14.04
C ASP A 874 -32.22 1.04 14.90
N TRP A 875 -31.73 1.09 16.14
CA TRP A 875 -31.76 -0.04 17.10
C TRP A 875 -32.75 0.16 18.27
N GLU A 876 -33.73 1.05 18.15
CA GLU A 876 -34.63 1.36 19.26
C GLU A 876 -35.67 0.26 19.61
N ASP A 877 -35.89 -0.78 18.79
CA ASP A 877 -37.11 -1.61 18.95
C ASP A 877 -36.95 -3.07 19.40
N LYS A 878 -35.77 -3.54 19.86
CA LYS A 878 -35.63 -4.94 20.34
C LYS A 878 -34.70 -5.15 21.55
N CYS A 879 -34.83 -4.35 22.60
CA CYS A 879 -34.20 -4.67 23.89
C CYS A 879 -35.26 -5.19 24.89
N VAL A 880 -35.09 -6.41 25.39
CA VAL A 880 -36.03 -7.06 26.36
C VAL A 880 -35.67 -6.71 27.81
N TYR A 881 -34.96 -5.61 28.06
CA TYR A 881 -34.54 -5.19 29.41
C TYR A 881 -34.73 -3.69 29.64
N ASP A 882 -35.98 -3.25 29.69
CA ASP A 882 -36.36 -1.93 30.23
C ASP A 882 -36.43 -1.99 31.77
N ALA A 883 -35.28 -1.81 32.44
CA ALA A 883 -35.24 -1.72 33.91
C ALA A 883 -34.20 -0.74 34.47
N PHE A 884 -33.66 0.19 33.68
CA PHE A 884 -32.78 1.24 34.19
C PHE A 884 -33.49 2.60 34.28
N PRO A 885 -33.55 3.24 35.46
CA PRO A 885 -34.16 4.56 35.61
C PRO A 885 -33.32 5.63 34.89
N ARG A 886 -33.96 6.41 34.01
CA ARG A 886 -33.36 7.57 33.34
C ARG A 886 -33.14 8.70 34.36
N PRO A 887 -31.95 9.31 34.48
CA PRO A 887 -31.79 10.55 35.24
C PRO A 887 -32.40 11.75 34.47
N PRO A 888 -32.96 12.76 35.16
CA PRO A 888 -33.61 13.90 34.50
C PRO A 888 -32.60 14.82 33.78
N PRO A 889 -33.02 15.52 32.72
CA PRO A 889 -32.15 16.39 31.94
C PRO A 889 -31.77 17.65 32.74
N VAL A 890 -30.47 17.86 32.95
CA VAL A 890 -29.94 19.12 33.49
C VAL A 890 -29.87 20.15 32.36
N VAL A 891 -30.71 21.18 32.49
CA VAL A 891 -30.70 22.41 31.69
C VAL A 891 -29.39 23.16 31.94
N ARG A 892 -28.66 23.50 30.87
CA ARG A 892 -27.46 24.36 30.91
C ARG A 892 -27.83 25.82 31.19
N LEU A 893 -27.08 26.45 32.08
CA LEU A 893 -26.64 27.85 31.95
C LEU A 893 -25.14 27.85 31.66
#